data_AF-A0A518CRR7-F1
#
_entry.id   AF-A0A518CRR7-F1
#
_cell.length_a   1.000
_cell.length_b   1.000
_cell.length_c   1.000
_cell.angle_alpha   90.00
_cell.angle_beta   90.00
_cell.angle_gamma   90.00
#
_symmetry.space_group_name_H-M   'P 1'
#
loop_
_entity.id
_entity.type
_entity.pdbx_description
1 polymer ?
#
loop_
_entity_poly.entity_id
_entity_poly.type
_entity_poly.pdbx_seq_one_letter_code
_entity_poly.pdbx_strand_id
1 'polypeptide(L)'
;MSTETMTPKTTPDSSTTPVAAPGKGVNANTKAANLDPQIQAIINKARTASISSRATWMLAGLSAVLLWATFTPLNWSVLGWVALVPSMMLIRPVQRTRWTYRATFLLSFVGYISILQWMRLGDPLMYFALFGLALYLSVYMTMFVMMSRAAVHRLQLPFAVAVPMVWVGLEFLRGFLMTGFPWYFLSHSQYRWTSLIQISDLTGTYGISFLMAATAAVLTALLPESVFHKLKMLSRTVERPHPEEVQSQQSLLATPSRPFVMVMAHLGLFGLVLGYGYYRLSETEFVPGPRVALVQGNFPSSLKHDPRQFQQIFDMHYYLTGQTVQYQPDLIVWPETMYRYPLMTADTSLTEDERLRLAPMVPADRWNDKTVPEMLEGLSSQSGAALVIGIDSRRLDEERMHAYNSAVCISPLEGIKGIYDKNHRVVFGEYIPFQDELLKGNMVSPTTGGMGIDAGIEPFFFAHDEWNFAPLICYEDTVPTLVRDFVKTGIDEEKPVDCLVNLTNDGWFHGSSELDQHLITSAFRCVETRTPMVRAVNTGISVVIDSQGVIRSEPEVFQTVELENRETKTEMHASIIDPKTGSWFKQVNGILIDQVPLDKRTSPYLYYGDWFAMICLGLVLISLVAACWPRQKLVPAPVRK
;
A
#
# COMPACT_ATOMS: atom_id res chain seq x y z
N MET A 1 65.00 12.00 -84.36
CA MET A 1 65.91 12.75 -83.47
C MET A 1 65.09 13.24 -82.29
N SER A 2 65.52 12.89 -81.06
CA SER A 2 65.48 13.65 -79.80
C SER A 2 64.75 15.03 -79.81
N THR A 3 64.01 15.49 -78.80
CA THR A 3 64.17 15.33 -77.34
C THR A 3 62.99 15.98 -76.58
N GLU A 4 62.63 15.37 -75.44
CA GLU A 4 62.30 15.96 -74.10
C GLU A 4 61.26 17.09 -73.86
N THR A 5 60.21 16.68 -73.12
CA THR A 5 59.64 17.22 -71.85
C THR A 5 59.64 18.72 -71.52
N MET A 6 58.45 19.27 -71.23
CA MET A 6 58.11 19.90 -69.94
C MET A 6 56.59 20.24 -69.81
N THR A 7 56.14 20.24 -68.55
CA THR A 7 54.79 20.46 -67.96
C THR A 7 54.04 21.75 -68.36
N PRO A 8 52.69 21.80 -68.27
CA PRO A 8 51.96 23.06 -68.33
C PRO A 8 51.33 23.50 -67.00
N LYS A 9 51.40 24.82 -66.75
CA LYS A 9 50.62 25.59 -65.76
C LYS A 9 49.75 26.61 -66.51
N THR A 10 48.44 26.45 -66.35
CA THR A 10 47.39 27.46 -66.06
C THR A 10 47.19 28.75 -66.88
N THR A 11 45.90 28.92 -67.23
CA THR A 11 45.04 30.13 -67.34
C THR A 11 45.06 30.98 -68.63
N PRO A 12 44.00 31.74 -68.97
CA PRO A 12 42.77 32.03 -68.19
C PRO A 12 41.41 31.89 -68.91
N ASP A 13 40.39 31.91 -68.05
CA ASP A 13 38.94 32.03 -68.27
C ASP A 13 38.48 33.30 -69.01
N SER A 14 37.39 33.19 -69.77
CA SER A 14 36.08 33.80 -69.43
C SER A 14 35.19 34.01 -70.67
N SER A 15 34.01 33.39 -70.68
CA SER A 15 32.72 34.06 -70.89
C SER A 15 31.57 33.04 -71.00
N THR A 16 30.47 33.44 -70.39
CA THR A 16 29.30 32.68 -69.94
C THR A 16 28.24 32.45 -71.01
N THR A 17 27.69 31.23 -71.07
CA THR A 17 26.23 30.90 -71.13
C THR A 17 26.06 29.38 -71.02
N PRO A 18 25.31 28.82 -70.05
CA PRO A 18 24.98 27.39 -70.06
C PRO A 18 23.54 27.12 -70.53
N VAL A 19 23.47 26.25 -71.53
CA VAL A 19 22.29 25.52 -72.00
C VAL A 19 21.89 24.46 -70.97
N ALA A 20 20.59 24.19 -70.88
CA ALA A 20 19.90 23.34 -69.91
C ALA A 20 20.45 21.90 -69.78
N ALA A 21 20.50 21.42 -68.54
CA ALA A 21 20.83 20.03 -68.17
C ALA A 21 19.55 19.19 -67.92
N PRO A 22 19.53 17.90 -68.28
CA PRO A 22 18.50 16.96 -67.83
C PRO A 22 18.96 16.22 -66.57
N GLY A 23 18.05 16.06 -65.60
CA GLY A 23 18.24 15.14 -64.48
C GLY A 23 17.89 15.73 -63.11
N LYS A 24 16.60 15.83 -62.79
CA LYS A 24 16.14 16.01 -61.41
C LYS A 24 14.93 15.14 -61.09
N GLY A 25 15.14 14.25 -60.11
CA GLY A 25 14.19 13.97 -59.04
C GLY A 25 12.88 13.30 -59.44
N VAL A 26 12.87 11.97 -59.42
CA VAL A 26 11.63 11.20 -59.26
C VAL A 26 11.06 11.50 -57.88
N ASN A 27 10.03 12.33 -57.84
CA ASN A 27 9.23 12.64 -56.65
C ASN A 27 8.64 11.35 -56.06
N ALA A 28 8.91 11.07 -54.78
CA ALA A 28 8.37 9.91 -54.07
C ALA A 28 6.83 9.94 -53.90
N ASN A 29 6.18 11.08 -54.19
CA ASN A 29 4.73 11.23 -54.10
C ASN A 29 3.94 10.72 -55.32
N THR A 30 4.58 10.40 -56.45
CA THR A 30 3.88 9.89 -57.64
C THR A 30 3.77 8.35 -57.67
N LYS A 31 4.48 7.63 -56.79
CA LYS A 31 4.34 6.15 -56.68
C LYS A 31 3.11 5.70 -55.87
N ALA A 32 2.49 6.59 -55.09
CA ALA A 32 1.28 6.24 -54.35
C ALA A 32 0.01 6.20 -55.22
N ALA A 33 0.05 6.82 -56.41
CA ALA A 33 -1.11 6.94 -57.31
C ALA A 33 -1.31 5.74 -58.27
N ASN A 34 -0.33 4.83 -58.38
CA ASN A 34 -0.37 3.64 -59.26
C ASN A 34 -0.24 2.33 -58.48
N LEU A 35 -0.80 2.27 -57.27
CA LEU A 35 -0.98 0.99 -56.58
C LEU A 35 -2.24 0.33 -57.13
N ASP A 36 -2.15 -0.97 -57.43
CA ASP A 36 -3.30 -1.80 -57.82
C ASP A 36 -4.50 -1.50 -56.90
N PRO A 37 -5.72 -1.30 -57.43
CA PRO A 37 -6.91 -1.02 -56.64
C PRO A 37 -7.10 -2.00 -55.46
N GLN A 38 -6.71 -3.26 -55.61
CA GLN A 38 -6.71 -4.26 -54.54
C GLN A 38 -5.65 -3.97 -53.47
N ILE A 39 -4.45 -3.55 -53.84
CA ILE A 39 -3.39 -3.16 -52.88
C ILE A 39 -3.78 -1.87 -52.16
N GLN A 40 -4.33 -0.89 -52.86
CA GLN A 40 -4.91 0.31 -52.24
C GLN A 40 -6.06 -0.04 -51.30
N ALA A 41 -6.95 -0.96 -51.69
CA ALA A 41 -8.02 -1.43 -50.82
C ALA A 41 -7.48 -2.15 -49.58
N ILE A 42 -6.43 -2.98 -49.71
CA ILE A 42 -5.75 -3.64 -48.57
C ILE A 42 -5.09 -2.61 -47.65
N ILE A 43 -4.39 -1.61 -48.19
CA ILE A 43 -3.74 -0.55 -47.42
C ILE A 43 -4.79 0.33 -46.73
N ASN A 44 -5.87 0.68 -47.41
CA ASN A 44 -6.97 1.46 -46.83
C ASN A 44 -7.75 0.63 -45.79
N LYS A 45 -7.96 -0.66 -46.01
CA LYS A 45 -8.54 -1.61 -45.03
C LYS A 45 -7.65 -1.76 -43.80
N ALA A 46 -6.33 -1.81 -43.96
CA ALA A 46 -5.37 -1.84 -42.86
C ALA A 46 -5.30 -0.50 -42.09
N ARG A 47 -5.39 0.64 -42.78
CA ARG A 47 -5.40 1.98 -42.17
C ARG A 47 -6.72 2.27 -41.44
N THR A 48 -7.85 1.85 -42.00
CA THR A 48 -9.20 2.03 -41.40
C THR A 48 -9.50 1.04 -40.27
N ALA A 49 -8.78 -0.09 -40.19
CA ALA A 49 -8.87 -1.04 -39.08
C ALA A 49 -8.10 -0.60 -37.81
N SER A 50 -7.43 0.55 -37.81
CA SER A 50 -6.60 0.96 -36.66
C SER A 50 -7.47 1.50 -35.51
N ILE A 51 -7.58 0.67 -34.47
CA ILE A 51 -8.19 1.01 -33.17
C ILE A 51 -7.50 2.26 -32.60
N SER A 52 -8.29 3.21 -32.12
CA SER A 52 -7.80 4.51 -31.64
C SER A 52 -6.81 4.38 -30.47
N SER A 53 -5.58 4.87 -30.69
CA SER A 53 -4.61 5.04 -29.61
C SER A 53 -5.05 6.11 -28.62
N ARG A 54 -5.71 7.19 -29.08
CA ARG A 54 -6.17 8.30 -28.23
C ARG A 54 -7.14 7.82 -27.14
N ALA A 55 -8.11 6.99 -27.51
CA ALA A 55 -9.05 6.42 -26.55
C ALA A 55 -8.34 5.54 -25.51
N THR A 56 -7.31 4.78 -25.94
CA THR A 56 -6.51 3.96 -25.02
C THR A 56 -5.82 4.81 -23.95
N TRP A 57 -5.14 5.89 -24.35
CA TRP A 57 -4.48 6.79 -23.42
C TRP A 57 -5.47 7.53 -22.51
N MET A 58 -6.59 8.01 -23.08
CA MET A 58 -7.62 8.69 -22.31
C MET A 58 -8.22 7.79 -21.22
N LEU A 59 -8.57 6.54 -21.55
CA LEU A 59 -9.14 5.59 -20.58
C LEU A 59 -8.12 5.19 -19.51
N ALA A 60 -6.87 4.92 -19.89
CA ALA A 60 -5.82 4.62 -18.91
C ALA A 60 -5.57 5.80 -17.96
N GLY A 61 -5.60 7.04 -18.46
CA GLY A 61 -5.44 8.25 -17.65
C GLY A 61 -6.63 8.51 -16.74
N LEU A 62 -7.84 8.30 -17.24
CA LEU A 62 -9.06 8.47 -16.46
C LEU A 62 -9.07 7.51 -15.26
N SER A 63 -8.72 6.23 -15.45
CA SER A 63 -8.59 5.30 -14.33
C SER A 63 -7.54 5.76 -13.30
N ALA A 64 -6.38 6.25 -13.75
CA ALA A 64 -5.32 6.73 -12.86
C ALA A 64 -5.78 7.93 -12.01
N VAL A 65 -6.47 8.89 -12.63
CA VAL A 65 -7.03 10.07 -11.94
C VAL A 65 -8.14 9.67 -10.96
N LEU A 66 -9.05 8.79 -11.37
CA LEU A 66 -10.13 8.32 -10.49
C LEU A 66 -9.60 7.54 -9.29
N LEU A 67 -8.59 6.68 -9.49
CA LEU A 67 -7.93 5.98 -8.38
C LEU A 67 -7.22 6.96 -7.44
N TRP A 68 -6.50 7.94 -7.97
CA TRP A 68 -5.88 8.97 -7.13
C TRP A 68 -6.92 9.74 -6.30
N ALA A 69 -8.05 10.13 -6.90
CA ALA A 69 -9.10 10.86 -6.20
C ALA A 69 -9.88 10.01 -5.17
N THR A 70 -9.87 8.69 -5.34
CA THR A 70 -10.51 7.75 -4.41
C THR A 70 -9.83 7.75 -3.04
N PHE A 71 -8.52 7.94 -3.01
CA PHE A 71 -7.71 7.90 -1.78
C PHE A 71 -7.38 9.30 -1.25
N THR A 72 -6.74 9.36 -0.08
CA THR A 72 -6.26 10.61 0.48
C THR A 72 -5.26 11.27 -0.49
N PRO A 73 -5.24 12.61 -0.61
CA PRO A 73 -5.93 13.60 0.23
C PRO A 73 -7.41 13.86 -0.14
N LEU A 74 -7.88 13.49 -1.33
CA LEU A 74 -9.26 13.80 -1.74
C LEU A 74 -10.30 12.92 -1.04
N ASN A 75 -9.96 11.64 -0.84
CA ASN A 75 -10.77 10.67 -0.12
C ASN A 75 -12.23 10.59 -0.63
N TRP A 76 -12.41 10.67 -1.96
CA TRP A 76 -13.73 10.57 -2.60
C TRP A 76 -14.10 9.09 -2.80
N SER A 77 -14.45 8.43 -1.70
CA SER A 77 -14.72 6.98 -1.64
C SER A 77 -15.70 6.46 -2.68
N VAL A 78 -16.70 7.25 -3.08
CA VAL A 78 -17.69 6.88 -4.11
C VAL A 78 -17.02 6.60 -5.47
N LEU A 79 -15.92 7.29 -5.79
CA LEU A 79 -15.20 7.07 -7.04
C LEU A 79 -14.55 5.69 -7.12
N GLY A 80 -14.24 5.04 -6.00
CA GLY A 80 -13.66 3.70 -5.99
C GLY A 80 -14.54 2.66 -6.70
N TRP A 81 -15.87 2.82 -6.63
CA TRP A 81 -16.84 1.93 -7.29
C TRP A 81 -16.82 2.02 -8.82
N VAL A 82 -16.29 3.11 -9.38
CA VAL A 82 -16.26 3.38 -10.82
C VAL A 82 -14.84 3.57 -11.37
N ALA A 83 -13.82 3.69 -10.52
CA ALA A 83 -12.45 4.02 -10.89
C ALA A 83 -11.83 3.00 -11.87
N LEU A 84 -12.26 1.74 -11.81
CA LEU A 84 -11.77 0.68 -12.70
C LEU A 84 -12.53 0.59 -14.04
N VAL A 85 -13.70 1.22 -14.18
CA VAL A 85 -14.52 1.15 -15.41
C VAL A 85 -13.72 1.52 -16.67
N PRO A 86 -12.94 2.62 -16.71
CA PRO A 86 -12.21 2.99 -17.92
C PRO A 86 -11.14 1.95 -18.31
N SER A 87 -10.41 1.39 -17.34
CA SER A 87 -9.42 0.31 -17.58
C SER A 87 -10.12 -0.96 -18.05
N MET A 88 -11.29 -1.27 -17.49
CA MET A 88 -12.08 -2.44 -17.88
C MET A 88 -12.63 -2.33 -19.31
N MET A 89 -12.89 -1.12 -19.81
CA MET A 89 -13.22 -0.89 -21.23
C MET A 89 -12.07 -1.30 -22.17
N LEU A 90 -10.82 -1.29 -21.71
CA LEU A 90 -9.66 -1.78 -22.50
C LEU A 90 -9.60 -3.32 -22.55
N ILE A 91 -10.32 -4.01 -21.67
CA ILE A 91 -10.36 -5.47 -21.58
C ILE A 91 -11.39 -6.04 -22.57
N ARG A 92 -12.57 -5.42 -22.70
CA ARG A 92 -13.70 -5.99 -23.48
C ARG A 92 -13.42 -6.25 -24.97
N PRO A 93 -12.75 -5.36 -25.72
CA PRO A 93 -12.49 -5.61 -27.14
C PRO A 93 -11.54 -6.78 -27.38
N VAL A 94 -11.89 -7.70 -28.29
CA VAL A 94 -11.03 -8.86 -28.64
C VAL A 94 -9.69 -8.38 -29.21
N GLN A 95 -9.71 -7.33 -30.00
CA GLN A 95 -8.53 -6.67 -30.53
C GLN A 95 -7.99 -5.63 -29.54
N ARG A 96 -6.67 -5.55 -29.39
CA ARG A 96 -6.00 -4.54 -28.57
C ARG A 96 -5.26 -3.54 -29.44
N THR A 97 -5.06 -2.32 -28.95
CA THR A 97 -4.09 -1.42 -29.57
C THR A 97 -2.67 -1.87 -29.23
N ARG A 98 -1.70 -1.57 -30.08
CA ARG A 98 -0.27 -1.77 -29.74
C ARG A 98 0.17 -0.95 -28.51
N TRP A 99 -0.64 0.04 -28.11
CA TRP A 99 -0.38 0.95 -27.01
C TRP A 99 -1.07 0.56 -25.70
N THR A 100 -1.97 -0.43 -25.68
CA THR A 100 -2.76 -0.77 -24.47
C THR A 100 -1.89 -0.92 -23.23
N TYR A 101 -0.90 -1.82 -23.26
CA TYR A 101 -0.06 -2.08 -22.10
C TYR A 101 0.92 -0.95 -21.78
N ARG A 102 1.38 -0.20 -22.80
CA ARG A 102 2.27 0.96 -22.60
C ARG A 102 1.52 2.12 -21.94
N ALA A 103 0.29 2.38 -22.39
CA ALA A 103 -0.54 3.46 -21.87
C ALA A 103 -0.99 3.16 -20.44
N THR A 104 -1.44 1.92 -20.16
CA THR A 104 -1.80 1.51 -18.79
C THR A 104 -0.62 1.62 -17.86
N PHE A 105 0.57 1.18 -18.29
CA PHE A 105 1.78 1.28 -17.48
C PHE A 105 2.16 2.73 -17.18
N LEU A 106 2.36 3.55 -18.22
CA LEU A 106 2.87 4.92 -18.06
C LEU A 106 1.90 5.83 -17.32
N LEU A 107 0.59 5.73 -17.56
CA LEU A 107 -0.38 6.56 -16.86
C LEU A 107 -0.65 6.07 -15.44
N SER A 108 -0.55 4.77 -15.17
CA SER A 108 -0.57 4.28 -13.79
C SER A 108 0.68 4.68 -13.04
N PHE A 109 1.85 4.71 -13.68
CA PHE A 109 3.08 5.20 -13.08
C PHE A 109 2.94 6.67 -12.63
N VAL A 110 2.41 7.54 -13.50
CA VAL A 110 2.09 8.94 -13.15
C VAL A 110 1.04 9.02 -12.02
N GLY A 111 0.01 8.16 -12.08
CA GLY A 111 -1.00 8.07 -11.03
C GLY A 111 -0.41 7.69 -9.68
N TYR A 112 0.46 6.68 -9.63
CA TYR A 112 1.11 6.25 -8.39
C TYR A 112 2.14 7.25 -7.87
N ILE A 113 2.85 7.99 -8.74
CA ILE A 113 3.66 9.15 -8.29
C ILE A 113 2.78 10.15 -7.54
N SER A 114 1.57 10.39 -8.05
CA SER A 114 0.62 11.36 -7.45
C SER A 114 0.05 10.86 -6.12
N ILE A 115 -0.25 9.56 -6.01
CA ILE A 115 -0.71 8.91 -4.77
C ILE A 115 0.41 8.89 -3.73
N LEU A 116 1.62 8.50 -4.12
CA LEU A 116 2.77 8.30 -3.23
C LEU A 116 3.58 9.58 -3.00
N GLN A 117 3.13 10.74 -3.50
CA GLN A 117 3.92 11.97 -3.46
C GLN A 117 4.36 12.38 -2.04
N TRP A 118 3.69 11.91 -1.00
CA TRP A 118 4.04 12.13 0.40
C TRP A 118 5.42 11.57 0.76
N MET A 119 5.89 10.53 0.07
CA MET A 119 7.21 9.92 0.30
C MET A 119 8.35 10.94 0.15
N ARG A 120 8.17 11.98 -0.66
CA ARG A 120 9.18 13.04 -0.88
C ARG A 120 9.51 13.86 0.38
N LEU A 121 8.67 13.77 1.41
CA LEU A 121 8.78 14.57 2.63
C LEU A 121 9.73 13.97 3.67
N GLY A 122 9.99 12.66 3.60
CA GLY A 122 10.83 11.99 4.61
C GLY A 122 12.32 12.30 4.48
N ASP A 123 12.87 12.22 3.27
CA ASP A 123 14.27 12.57 2.98
C ASP A 123 14.46 12.84 1.48
N PRO A 124 15.41 13.70 1.04
CA PRO A 124 15.73 13.88 -0.37
C PRO A 124 16.06 12.60 -1.15
N LEU A 125 16.59 11.56 -0.52
CA LEU A 125 16.84 10.26 -1.16
C LEU A 125 15.54 9.49 -1.43
N MET A 126 14.44 9.80 -0.74
CA MET A 126 13.16 9.13 -0.94
C MET A 126 12.50 9.41 -2.29
N TYR A 127 12.99 10.37 -3.08
CA TYR A 127 12.55 10.51 -4.47
C TYR A 127 12.86 9.24 -5.29
N PHE A 128 14.02 8.60 -5.05
CA PHE A 128 14.35 7.34 -5.73
C PHE A 128 13.40 6.22 -5.29
N ALA A 129 13.10 6.12 -3.99
CA ALA A 129 12.13 5.16 -3.46
C ALA A 129 10.72 5.41 -4.00
N LEU A 130 10.28 6.67 -4.10
CA LEU A 130 9.01 7.08 -4.69
C LEU A 130 8.89 6.60 -6.14
N PHE A 131 9.87 6.92 -6.99
CA PHE A 131 9.83 6.49 -8.39
C PHE A 131 9.95 4.98 -8.52
N GLY A 132 10.80 4.33 -7.71
CA GLY A 132 10.93 2.87 -7.69
C GLY A 132 9.64 2.16 -7.29
N LEU A 133 8.99 2.62 -6.23
CA LEU A 133 7.72 2.05 -5.74
C LEU A 133 6.58 2.34 -6.72
N ALA A 134 6.48 3.55 -7.27
CA ALA A 134 5.49 3.87 -8.29
C ALA A 134 5.66 3.00 -9.54
N LEU A 135 6.91 2.72 -9.93
CA LEU A 135 7.23 1.82 -11.05
C LEU A 135 6.74 0.40 -10.76
N TYR A 136 7.09 -0.13 -9.58
CA TYR A 136 6.63 -1.43 -9.10
C TYR A 136 5.09 -1.53 -9.10
N LEU A 137 4.39 -0.56 -8.52
CA LEU A 137 2.92 -0.55 -8.44
C LEU A 137 2.27 -0.42 -9.82
N SER A 138 2.88 0.32 -10.76
CA SER A 138 2.34 0.49 -12.12
C SER A 138 2.31 -0.82 -12.93
N VAL A 139 3.14 -1.80 -12.57
CA VAL A 139 3.13 -3.14 -13.17
C VAL A 139 1.79 -3.81 -12.91
N TYR A 140 1.23 -3.71 -11.70
CA TYR A 140 -0.02 -4.37 -11.32
C TYR A 140 -1.21 -3.95 -12.17
N MET A 141 -1.34 -2.67 -12.51
CA MET A 141 -2.43 -2.21 -13.40
C MET A 141 -2.30 -2.78 -14.82
N THR A 142 -1.07 -2.92 -15.30
CA THR A 142 -0.82 -3.51 -16.63
C THR A 142 -1.05 -5.01 -16.62
N MET A 143 -0.62 -5.70 -15.56
CA MET A 143 -0.90 -7.12 -15.31
C MET A 143 -2.40 -7.36 -15.20
N PHE A 144 -3.13 -6.48 -14.51
CA PHE A 144 -4.58 -6.54 -14.38
C PHE A 144 -5.26 -6.56 -15.75
N VAL A 145 -4.94 -5.61 -16.63
CA VAL A 145 -5.51 -5.59 -17.99
C VAL A 145 -5.07 -6.82 -18.80
N MET A 146 -3.80 -7.22 -18.72
CA MET A 146 -3.28 -8.35 -19.47
C MET A 146 -3.90 -9.70 -19.06
N MET A 147 -3.91 -10.00 -17.76
CA MET A 147 -4.41 -11.24 -17.18
C MET A 147 -5.93 -11.33 -17.30
N SER A 148 -6.64 -10.22 -17.06
CA SER A 148 -8.09 -10.18 -17.29
C SER A 148 -8.45 -10.45 -18.75
N ARG A 149 -7.67 -9.93 -19.70
CA ARG A 149 -7.86 -10.26 -21.12
C ARG A 149 -7.57 -11.74 -21.40
N ALA A 150 -6.58 -12.34 -20.76
CA ALA A 150 -6.33 -13.77 -20.90
C ALA A 150 -7.47 -14.62 -20.32
N ALA A 151 -7.94 -14.28 -19.12
CA ALA A 151 -9.08 -14.94 -18.48
C ALA A 151 -10.35 -14.86 -19.34
N VAL A 152 -10.67 -13.68 -19.85
CA VAL A 152 -11.89 -13.46 -20.64
C VAL A 152 -11.78 -14.02 -22.05
N HIS A 153 -10.70 -13.73 -22.78
CA HIS A 153 -10.62 -14.05 -24.23
C HIS A 153 -9.92 -15.38 -24.54
N ARG A 154 -9.14 -15.95 -23.61
CA ARG A 154 -8.46 -17.23 -23.83
C ARG A 154 -9.09 -18.34 -23.01
N LEU A 155 -9.33 -18.11 -21.73
CA LEU A 155 -10.02 -19.08 -20.86
C LEU A 155 -11.55 -19.02 -21.01
N GLN A 156 -12.08 -18.04 -21.75
CA GLN A 156 -13.52 -17.87 -22.01
C GLN A 156 -14.35 -17.73 -20.73
N LEU A 157 -13.75 -17.17 -19.66
CA LEU A 157 -14.44 -16.97 -18.39
C LEU A 157 -15.36 -15.75 -18.46
N PRO A 158 -16.51 -15.78 -17.74
CA PRO A 158 -17.43 -14.65 -17.70
C PRO A 158 -16.75 -13.36 -17.20
N PHE A 159 -16.89 -12.28 -17.96
CA PHE A 159 -16.25 -10.98 -17.67
C PHE A 159 -16.52 -10.48 -16.25
N ALA A 160 -17.77 -10.56 -15.80
CA ALA A 160 -18.20 -10.07 -14.49
C ALA A 160 -17.66 -10.89 -13.30
N VAL A 161 -17.09 -12.07 -13.55
CA VAL A 161 -16.49 -12.92 -12.51
C VAL A 161 -14.97 -12.89 -12.62
N ALA A 162 -14.43 -13.06 -13.83
CA ALA A 162 -13.00 -13.14 -14.06
C ALA A 162 -12.26 -11.84 -13.70
N VAL A 163 -12.81 -10.69 -14.11
CA VAL A 163 -12.12 -9.40 -13.94
C VAL A 163 -11.97 -9.01 -12.46
N PRO A 164 -13.02 -9.08 -11.61
CA PRO A 164 -12.89 -8.81 -10.18
C PRO A 164 -11.95 -9.77 -9.45
N MET A 165 -11.99 -11.06 -9.79
CA MET A 165 -11.06 -12.05 -9.23
C MET A 165 -9.60 -11.74 -9.58
N VAL A 166 -9.32 -11.34 -10.83
CA VAL A 166 -7.97 -10.94 -11.24
C VAL A 166 -7.51 -9.68 -10.48
N TRP A 167 -8.39 -8.71 -10.24
CA TRP A 167 -8.05 -7.53 -9.43
C TRP A 167 -7.63 -7.93 -8.01
N VAL A 168 -8.46 -8.72 -7.32
CA VAL A 168 -8.20 -9.17 -5.95
C VAL A 168 -6.95 -10.03 -5.85
N GLY A 169 -6.74 -10.98 -6.78
CA GLY A 169 -5.54 -11.80 -6.79
C GLY A 169 -4.26 -10.98 -6.98
N LEU A 170 -4.32 -9.86 -7.71
CA LEU A 170 -3.21 -8.93 -7.87
C LEU A 170 -3.01 -8.02 -6.66
N GLU A 171 -4.08 -7.56 -6.00
CA GLU A 171 -3.98 -6.88 -4.70
C GLU A 171 -3.35 -7.79 -3.64
N PHE A 172 -3.77 -9.05 -3.59
CA PHE A 172 -3.17 -10.06 -2.72
C PHE A 172 -1.69 -10.24 -3.03
N LEU A 173 -1.31 -10.51 -4.29
CA LEU A 173 0.09 -10.64 -4.69
C LEU A 173 0.93 -9.42 -4.29
N ARG A 174 0.38 -8.20 -4.44
CA ARG A 174 1.00 -6.95 -4.04
C ARG A 174 1.25 -6.83 -2.54
N GLY A 175 0.41 -7.46 -1.72
CA GLY A 175 0.57 -7.52 -0.27
C GLY A 175 1.73 -8.41 0.21
N PHE A 176 2.33 -9.25 -0.65
CA PHE A 176 3.39 -10.18 -0.26
C PHE A 176 4.68 -10.06 -1.09
N LEU A 177 4.57 -9.75 -2.39
CA LEU A 177 5.72 -9.77 -3.29
C LEU A 177 6.74 -8.68 -2.92
N MET A 178 8.01 -9.08 -2.76
CA MET A 178 9.11 -8.21 -2.30
C MET A 178 8.79 -7.55 -0.95
N THR A 179 8.41 -8.36 0.04
CA THR A 179 7.95 -7.98 1.41
C THR A 179 6.57 -7.34 1.49
N GLY A 180 6.01 -6.93 0.35
CA GLY A 180 4.63 -6.50 0.25
C GLY A 180 4.43 -5.01 0.48
N PHE A 181 3.38 -4.47 -0.14
CA PHE A 181 2.92 -3.10 0.07
C PHE A 181 1.39 -3.11 0.17
N PRO A 182 0.80 -3.47 1.33
CA PRO A 182 -0.65 -3.64 1.51
C PRO A 182 -1.39 -2.30 1.71
N TRP A 183 -1.05 -1.27 0.94
CA TRP A 183 -1.63 0.08 1.04
C TRP A 183 -2.49 0.43 -0.16
N TYR A 184 -3.42 1.38 -0.02
CA TYR A 184 -4.29 1.80 -1.13
C TYR A 184 -5.00 0.62 -1.83
N PHE A 185 -5.44 -0.40 -1.08
CA PHE A 185 -6.40 -1.37 -1.60
C PHE A 185 -7.72 -0.65 -1.89
N LEU A 186 -8.44 -1.11 -2.91
CA LEU A 186 -9.71 -0.48 -3.29
C LEU A 186 -10.69 -0.41 -2.10
N SER A 187 -10.69 -1.46 -1.28
CA SER A 187 -11.39 -1.57 0.00
C SER A 187 -11.10 -0.44 1.00
N HIS A 188 -9.86 0.06 1.08
CA HIS A 188 -9.46 1.07 2.06
C HIS A 188 -10.24 2.37 1.91
N SER A 189 -10.71 2.67 0.70
CA SER A 189 -11.57 3.83 0.45
C SER A 189 -12.93 3.75 1.14
N GLN A 190 -13.37 2.55 1.57
CA GLN A 190 -14.69 2.31 2.16
C GLN A 190 -14.69 2.21 3.69
N TYR A 191 -13.60 2.57 4.38
CA TYR A 191 -13.47 2.43 5.84
C TYR A 191 -14.61 3.07 6.65
N ARG A 192 -15.27 4.11 6.13
CA ARG A 192 -16.41 4.78 6.79
C ARG A 192 -17.72 3.99 6.69
N TRP A 193 -17.83 3.06 5.74
CA TRP A 193 -19.05 2.27 5.55
C TRP A 193 -18.99 1.02 6.43
N THR A 194 -19.23 1.20 7.72
CA THR A 194 -19.07 0.15 8.75
C THR A 194 -19.83 -1.12 8.41
N SER A 195 -21.08 -1.04 7.94
CA SER A 195 -21.86 -2.21 7.53
C SER A 195 -21.27 -2.94 6.31
N LEU A 196 -20.52 -2.27 5.44
CA LEU A 196 -19.86 -2.93 4.31
C LEU A 196 -18.57 -3.62 4.75
N ILE A 197 -17.77 -2.95 5.58
CA ILE A 197 -16.43 -3.45 5.93
C ILE A 197 -16.45 -4.68 6.83
N GLN A 198 -17.58 -5.01 7.47
CA GLN A 198 -17.71 -6.19 8.33
C GLN A 198 -17.33 -7.50 7.64
N ILE A 199 -17.49 -7.61 6.32
CA ILE A 199 -17.12 -8.81 5.55
C ILE A 199 -15.60 -9.11 5.58
N SER A 200 -14.79 -8.15 6.05
CA SER A 200 -13.36 -8.35 6.27
C SER A 200 -13.08 -9.44 7.32
N ASP A 201 -13.97 -9.67 8.28
CA ASP A 201 -13.85 -10.76 9.25
C ASP A 201 -14.06 -12.16 8.64
N LEU A 202 -14.43 -12.25 7.36
CA LEU A 202 -14.60 -13.51 6.63
C LEU A 202 -13.59 -13.68 5.48
N THR A 203 -13.27 -12.59 4.79
CA THR A 203 -12.51 -12.63 3.52
C THR A 203 -11.28 -11.73 3.51
N GLY A 204 -10.98 -11.08 4.64
CA GLY A 204 -10.08 -9.92 4.69
C GLY A 204 -10.64 -8.74 3.91
N THR A 205 -9.88 -7.65 3.82
CA THR A 205 -10.29 -6.48 3.03
C THR A 205 -10.61 -6.80 1.55
N TYR A 206 -10.11 -7.93 1.04
CA TYR A 206 -10.24 -8.40 -0.32
C TYR A 206 -11.68 -8.63 -0.78
N GLY A 207 -12.60 -9.04 0.11
CA GLY A 207 -14.01 -9.21 -0.24
C GLY A 207 -14.69 -7.90 -0.66
N ILE A 208 -14.27 -6.78 -0.04
CA ILE A 208 -14.77 -5.45 -0.36
C ILE A 208 -14.20 -5.00 -1.70
N SER A 209 -12.88 -5.16 -1.91
CA SER A 209 -12.24 -4.91 -3.21
C SER A 209 -12.89 -5.71 -4.33
N PHE A 210 -13.27 -6.97 -4.07
CA PHE A 210 -14.01 -7.81 -5.02
C PHE A 210 -15.35 -7.18 -5.38
N LEU A 211 -16.16 -6.80 -4.38
CA LEU A 211 -17.49 -6.24 -4.61
C LEU A 211 -17.41 -4.93 -5.40
N MET A 212 -16.43 -4.08 -5.10
CA MET A 212 -16.17 -2.84 -5.84
C MET A 212 -15.73 -3.10 -7.28
N ALA A 213 -14.78 -4.00 -7.50
CA ALA A 213 -14.35 -4.39 -8.84
C ALA A 213 -15.49 -5.08 -9.62
N ALA A 214 -16.34 -5.89 -8.96
CA ALA A 214 -17.52 -6.50 -9.55
C ALA A 214 -18.55 -5.46 -9.99
N THR A 215 -18.77 -4.42 -9.18
CA THR A 215 -19.61 -3.28 -9.56
C THR A 215 -19.08 -2.60 -10.81
N ALA A 216 -17.79 -2.27 -10.85
CA ALA A 216 -17.15 -1.68 -12.04
C ALA A 216 -17.25 -2.60 -13.27
N ALA A 217 -17.13 -3.92 -13.08
CA ALA A 217 -17.24 -4.90 -14.16
C ALA A 217 -18.66 -4.99 -14.72
N VAL A 218 -19.68 -5.00 -13.86
CA VAL A 218 -21.10 -4.98 -14.23
C VAL A 218 -21.41 -3.69 -14.99
N LEU A 219 -21.01 -2.53 -14.47
CA LEU A 219 -21.18 -1.23 -15.15
C LEU A 219 -20.52 -1.22 -16.53
N THR A 220 -19.29 -1.73 -16.63
CA THR A 220 -18.57 -1.82 -17.91
C THR A 220 -19.25 -2.77 -18.89
N ALA A 221 -19.82 -3.87 -18.41
CA ALA A 221 -20.54 -4.84 -19.21
C ALA A 221 -21.88 -4.29 -19.75
N LEU A 222 -22.52 -3.38 -19.01
CA LEU A 222 -23.74 -2.67 -19.43
C LEU A 222 -23.50 -1.56 -20.46
N LEU A 223 -22.24 -1.12 -20.67
CA LEU A 223 -21.94 -0.10 -21.68
C LEU A 223 -22.27 -0.62 -23.10
N PRO A 224 -23.07 0.13 -23.88
CA PRO A 224 -23.48 -0.30 -25.21
C PRO A 224 -22.34 -0.19 -26.22
N GLU A 225 -22.39 -1.01 -27.27
CA GLU A 225 -21.38 -1.01 -28.35
C GLU A 225 -21.18 0.38 -29.00
N SER A 226 -22.23 1.21 -29.00
CA SER A 226 -22.17 2.59 -29.50
C SER A 226 -21.09 3.42 -28.80
N VAL A 227 -20.81 3.19 -27.51
CA VAL A 227 -19.73 3.88 -26.79
C VAL A 227 -18.37 3.48 -27.35
N PHE A 228 -18.15 2.19 -27.57
CA PHE A 228 -16.90 1.68 -28.14
C PHE A 228 -16.71 2.14 -29.59
N HIS A 229 -17.78 2.24 -30.37
CA HIS A 229 -17.73 2.82 -31.71
C HIS A 229 -17.42 4.33 -31.70
N LYS A 230 -18.01 5.12 -30.79
CA LYS A 230 -17.69 6.54 -30.61
C LYS A 230 -16.22 6.74 -30.24
N LEU A 231 -15.68 5.87 -29.39
CA LEU A 231 -14.27 5.86 -29.00
C LEU A 231 -13.34 5.26 -30.08
N LYS A 232 -13.90 4.78 -31.21
CA LYS A 232 -13.16 4.10 -32.30
C LYS A 232 -12.32 2.93 -31.78
N MET A 233 -12.89 2.17 -30.83
CA MET A 233 -12.26 1.00 -30.21
C MET A 233 -12.61 -0.32 -30.88
N LEU A 234 -13.62 -0.31 -31.75
CA LEU A 234 -14.02 -1.46 -32.57
C LEU A 234 -13.68 -1.19 -34.03
N SER A 235 -13.02 -2.14 -34.69
CA SER A 235 -12.82 -2.08 -36.13
C SER A 235 -14.18 -2.24 -36.82
N ARG A 236 -14.53 -1.31 -37.72
CA ARG A 236 -15.80 -1.31 -38.46
C ARG A 236 -15.89 -2.43 -39.52
N THR A 237 -14.84 -3.24 -39.67
CA THR A 237 -14.65 -4.16 -40.79
C THR A 237 -14.67 -5.62 -40.32
N VAL A 238 -15.84 -6.08 -39.88
CA VAL A 238 -16.26 -7.46 -40.17
C VAL A 238 -17.50 -7.28 -41.03
N GLU A 239 -17.33 -7.43 -42.35
CA GLU A 239 -18.45 -7.54 -43.27
C GLU A 239 -19.41 -8.59 -42.73
N ARG A 240 -20.70 -8.25 -42.66
CA ARG A 240 -21.76 -9.23 -42.41
C ARG A 240 -21.58 -10.38 -43.41
N PRO A 241 -21.35 -11.63 -42.98
CA PRO A 241 -21.48 -12.77 -43.88
C PRO A 241 -22.94 -12.86 -44.35
N HIS A 242 -23.18 -13.59 -45.42
CA HIS A 242 -24.50 -13.88 -45.97
C HIS A 242 -25.54 -14.23 -44.87
N PRO A 243 -26.84 -13.92 -45.06
CA PRO A 243 -27.89 -14.12 -44.05
C PRO A 243 -28.07 -15.55 -43.50
N GLU A 244 -27.39 -16.55 -44.06
CA GLU A 244 -27.53 -17.97 -43.71
C GLU A 244 -26.48 -18.49 -42.70
N GLU A 245 -25.44 -17.73 -42.34
CA GLU A 245 -24.39 -18.13 -41.37
C GLU A 245 -24.53 -17.45 -39.98
N VAL A 246 -25.74 -17.00 -39.61
CA VAL A 246 -25.99 -16.18 -38.41
C VAL A 246 -25.80 -16.92 -37.08
N GLN A 247 -25.57 -18.24 -37.08
CA GLN A 247 -25.56 -19.04 -35.85
C GLN A 247 -24.25 -19.03 -35.04
N SER A 248 -23.15 -18.44 -35.54
CA SER A 248 -21.85 -18.43 -34.83
C SER A 248 -21.17 -17.06 -34.71
N GLN A 249 -21.95 -15.97 -34.59
CA GLN A 249 -21.41 -14.62 -34.41
C GLN A 249 -20.59 -14.50 -33.10
N GLN A 250 -19.26 -14.57 -33.23
CA GLN A 250 -18.34 -14.12 -32.17
C GLN A 250 -18.47 -12.60 -32.04
N SER A 251 -19.20 -12.14 -31.01
CA SER A 251 -19.27 -10.72 -30.65
C SER A 251 -17.86 -10.11 -30.55
N LEU A 252 -17.67 -8.92 -31.12
CA LEU A 252 -16.39 -8.19 -31.09
C LEU A 252 -16.02 -7.74 -29.66
N LEU A 253 -16.96 -7.82 -28.73
CA LEU A 253 -16.81 -7.58 -27.31
C LEU A 253 -17.07 -8.88 -26.55
N ALA A 254 -16.34 -9.09 -25.46
CA ALA A 254 -16.82 -9.99 -24.41
C ALA A 254 -18.09 -9.38 -23.80
N THR A 255 -19.26 -9.90 -24.18
CA THR A 255 -20.57 -9.40 -23.72
C THR A 255 -21.25 -10.51 -22.92
N PRO A 256 -21.85 -10.20 -21.75
CA PRO A 256 -22.63 -11.20 -21.04
C PRO A 256 -23.83 -11.62 -21.89
N SER A 257 -24.04 -12.92 -22.04
CA SER A 257 -25.20 -13.48 -22.75
C SER A 257 -26.54 -13.14 -22.06
N ARG A 258 -26.50 -12.71 -20.79
CA ARG A 258 -27.68 -12.42 -19.95
C ARG A 258 -27.40 -11.23 -18.99
N PRO A 259 -27.47 -9.96 -19.45
CA PRO A 259 -27.14 -8.80 -18.62
C PRO A 259 -28.05 -8.65 -17.39
N PHE A 260 -29.33 -9.00 -17.52
CA PHE A 260 -30.27 -8.98 -16.39
C PHE A 260 -29.84 -9.94 -15.27
N VAL A 261 -29.49 -11.19 -15.60
CA VAL A 261 -29.05 -12.19 -14.60
C VAL A 261 -27.77 -11.72 -13.90
N MET A 262 -26.83 -11.16 -14.66
CA MET A 262 -25.59 -10.60 -14.11
C MET A 262 -25.86 -9.46 -13.11
N VAL A 263 -26.74 -8.52 -13.45
CA VAL A 263 -27.12 -7.41 -12.56
C VAL A 263 -27.81 -7.95 -11.30
N MET A 264 -28.79 -8.85 -11.46
CA MET A 264 -29.51 -9.42 -10.32
C MET A 264 -28.59 -10.24 -9.41
N ALA A 265 -27.66 -11.02 -9.96
CA ALA A 265 -26.67 -11.75 -9.19
C ALA A 265 -25.75 -10.81 -8.40
N HIS A 266 -25.29 -9.71 -9.03
CA HIS A 266 -24.47 -8.71 -8.35
C HIS A 266 -25.24 -7.99 -7.24
N LEU A 267 -26.48 -7.55 -7.49
CA LEU A 267 -27.32 -6.93 -6.47
C LEU A 267 -27.63 -7.89 -5.32
N GLY A 268 -27.85 -9.18 -5.61
CA GLY A 268 -27.99 -10.22 -4.61
C GLY A 268 -26.74 -10.38 -3.76
N LEU A 269 -25.56 -10.46 -4.38
CA LEU A 269 -24.28 -10.51 -3.65
C LEU A 269 -24.06 -9.25 -2.80
N PHE A 270 -24.32 -8.07 -3.34
CA PHE A 270 -24.20 -6.80 -2.63
C PHE A 270 -25.13 -6.77 -1.40
N GLY A 271 -26.38 -7.20 -1.58
CA GLY A 271 -27.37 -7.33 -0.50
C GLY A 271 -26.95 -8.35 0.56
N LEU A 272 -26.35 -9.47 0.17
CA LEU A 272 -25.81 -10.47 1.12
C LEU A 272 -24.65 -9.92 1.93
N VAL A 273 -23.72 -9.18 1.31
CA VAL A 273 -22.59 -8.55 2.02
C VAL A 273 -23.09 -7.52 3.03
N LEU A 274 -24.02 -6.65 2.63
CA LEU A 274 -24.62 -5.69 3.56
C LEU A 274 -25.44 -6.38 4.65
N GLY A 275 -26.23 -7.39 4.30
CA GLY A 275 -27.01 -8.17 5.26
C GLY A 275 -26.12 -8.85 6.30
N TYR A 276 -25.00 -9.44 5.87
CA TYR A 276 -23.97 -9.97 6.76
C TYR A 276 -23.43 -8.89 7.68
N GLY A 277 -23.09 -7.71 7.15
CA GLY A 277 -22.59 -6.64 8.00
C GLY A 277 -23.60 -6.10 9.00
N TYR A 278 -24.86 -5.92 8.62
CA TYR A 278 -25.92 -5.57 9.58
C TYR A 278 -26.10 -6.65 10.65
N TYR A 279 -26.07 -7.92 10.26
CA TYR A 279 -26.10 -9.04 11.21
C TYR A 279 -24.94 -8.96 12.20
N ARG A 280 -23.70 -8.81 11.70
CA ARG A 280 -22.52 -8.70 12.56
C ARG A 280 -22.60 -7.47 13.46
N LEU A 281 -23.01 -6.30 12.98
CA LEU A 281 -23.16 -5.11 13.82
C LEU A 281 -24.25 -5.29 14.89
N SER A 282 -25.31 -6.06 14.61
CA SER A 282 -26.40 -6.30 15.56
C SER A 282 -26.03 -7.24 16.72
N GLU A 283 -25.00 -8.08 16.53
CA GLU A 283 -24.47 -8.96 17.59
C GLU A 283 -23.50 -8.22 18.53
N THR A 284 -23.19 -6.94 18.28
CA THR A 284 -22.17 -6.24 19.04
C THR A 284 -22.67 -5.83 20.42
N GLU A 285 -21.98 -6.35 21.43
CA GLU A 285 -22.08 -5.90 22.81
C GLU A 285 -20.66 -5.64 23.31
N PHE A 286 -20.31 -4.36 23.42
CA PHE A 286 -19.01 -3.96 23.92
C PHE A 286 -18.97 -4.06 25.44
N VAL A 287 -17.89 -4.65 25.97
CA VAL A 287 -17.58 -4.64 27.39
C VAL A 287 -16.56 -3.54 27.66
N PRO A 288 -16.76 -2.72 28.70
CA PRO A 288 -15.75 -1.77 29.16
C PRO A 288 -14.40 -2.47 29.42
N GLY A 289 -13.37 -2.08 28.69
CA GLY A 289 -12.00 -2.55 28.89
C GLY A 289 -11.14 -1.57 29.67
N PRO A 290 -9.80 -1.68 29.54
CA PRO A 290 -8.87 -0.81 30.22
C PRO A 290 -9.08 0.63 29.76
N ARG A 291 -8.93 1.57 30.70
CA ARG A 291 -8.85 2.99 30.43
C ARG A 291 -7.43 3.33 30.00
N VAL A 292 -7.27 3.82 28.79
CA VAL A 292 -5.94 4.03 28.19
C VAL A 292 -5.62 5.51 28.08
N ALA A 293 -4.36 5.85 28.24
CA ALA A 293 -3.84 7.18 27.91
C ALA A 293 -2.80 7.09 26.78
N LEU A 294 -3.07 7.77 25.68
CA LEU A 294 -2.18 7.84 24.52
C LEU A 294 -1.41 9.16 24.59
N VAL A 295 -0.09 9.06 24.78
CA VAL A 295 0.79 10.23 24.84
C VAL A 295 1.27 10.51 23.43
N GLN A 296 1.01 11.72 22.94
CA GLN A 296 1.38 12.13 21.60
C GLN A 296 2.34 13.33 21.69
N GLY A 297 3.64 13.08 21.49
CA GLY A 297 4.63 14.14 21.24
C GLY A 297 4.62 14.54 19.77
N ASN A 298 4.90 15.80 19.42
CA ASN A 298 4.93 16.25 18.02
C ASN A 298 6.34 16.60 17.56
N PHE A 299 7.22 15.59 17.50
CA PHE A 299 8.60 15.79 17.08
C PHE A 299 8.83 15.35 15.63
N PRO A 300 9.40 16.18 14.75
CA PRO A 300 9.77 15.72 13.41
C PRO A 300 10.85 14.63 13.49
N SER A 301 10.76 13.62 12.61
CA SER A 301 11.64 12.45 12.64
C SER A 301 13.13 12.78 12.52
N SER A 302 13.49 13.91 11.92
CA SER A 302 14.89 14.38 11.82
C SER A 302 15.55 14.61 13.18
N LEU A 303 14.78 14.91 14.24
CA LEU A 303 15.31 15.14 15.59
C LEU A 303 15.58 13.83 16.35
N LYS A 304 15.01 12.70 15.91
CA LYS A 304 15.14 11.39 16.57
C LYS A 304 16.61 10.96 16.69
N HIS A 305 17.48 11.40 15.80
CA HIS A 305 18.89 11.00 15.76
C HIS A 305 19.85 12.06 16.34
N ASP A 306 19.34 13.21 16.81
CA ASP A 306 20.17 14.25 17.43
C ASP A 306 20.20 14.08 18.96
N PRO A 307 21.33 13.65 19.57
CA PRO A 307 21.42 13.45 21.01
C PRO A 307 21.12 14.71 21.84
N ARG A 308 21.26 15.91 21.25
CA ARG A 308 20.97 17.18 21.92
C ARG A 308 19.47 17.38 22.16
N GLN A 309 18.62 16.67 21.41
CA GLN A 309 17.16 16.76 21.50
C GLN A 309 16.54 15.69 22.38
N PHE A 310 17.31 14.68 22.83
CA PHE A 310 16.78 13.54 23.58
C PHE A 310 16.11 13.99 24.88
N GLN A 311 16.74 14.93 25.60
CA GLN A 311 16.18 15.48 26.82
C GLN A 311 14.86 16.22 26.54
N GLN A 312 14.78 17.03 25.49
CA GLN A 312 13.56 17.75 25.15
C GLN A 312 12.40 16.80 24.80
N ILE A 313 12.69 15.72 24.05
CA ILE A 313 11.70 14.70 23.72
C ILE A 313 11.22 14.02 24.99
N PHE A 314 12.15 13.62 25.86
CA PHE A 314 11.84 13.00 27.14
C PHE A 314 11.00 13.92 28.03
N ASP A 315 11.40 15.18 28.21
CA ASP A 315 10.72 16.16 29.07
C ASP A 315 9.28 16.40 28.62
N MET A 316 9.03 16.47 27.31
CA MET A 316 7.67 16.59 26.77
C MET A 316 6.82 15.36 27.09
N HIS A 317 7.33 14.15 26.82
CA HIS A 317 6.57 12.93 27.08
C HIS A 317 6.37 12.70 28.59
N TYR A 318 7.35 13.07 29.42
CA TYR A 318 7.24 13.08 30.88
C TYR A 318 6.16 14.04 31.35
N TYR A 319 6.15 15.28 30.86
CA TYR A 319 5.12 16.28 31.17
C TYR A 319 3.73 15.79 30.78
N LEU A 320 3.56 15.29 29.56
CA LEU A 320 2.28 14.77 29.06
C LEU A 320 1.82 13.56 29.88
N THR A 321 2.72 12.64 30.22
CA THR A 321 2.43 11.51 31.13
C THR A 321 1.95 12.00 32.49
N GLY A 322 2.57 13.03 33.05
CA GLY A 322 2.10 13.66 34.30
C GLY A 322 0.68 14.21 34.20
N GLN A 323 0.27 14.72 33.03
CA GLN A 323 -1.10 15.19 32.80
C GLN A 323 -2.13 14.05 32.77
N THR A 324 -1.73 12.82 32.45
CA THR A 324 -2.66 11.67 32.39
C THR A 324 -2.97 11.09 33.77
N VAL A 325 -2.06 11.23 34.74
CA VAL A 325 -2.18 10.62 36.09
C VAL A 325 -3.48 10.98 36.79
N GLN A 326 -3.96 12.22 36.67
CA GLN A 326 -5.21 12.66 37.30
C GLN A 326 -6.45 11.88 36.84
N TYR A 327 -6.36 11.23 35.67
CA TYR A 327 -7.43 10.45 35.09
C TYR A 327 -7.29 8.94 35.38
N GLN A 328 -6.23 8.53 36.11
CA GLN A 328 -6.03 7.15 36.56
C GLN A 328 -6.21 6.11 35.44
N PRO A 329 -5.42 6.19 34.35
CA PRO A 329 -5.46 5.16 33.29
C PRO A 329 -4.87 3.84 33.81
N ASP A 330 -5.36 2.72 33.29
CA ASP A 330 -4.78 1.39 33.53
C ASP A 330 -3.51 1.19 32.68
N LEU A 331 -3.47 1.80 31.48
CA LEU A 331 -2.35 1.71 30.55
C LEU A 331 -2.00 3.08 29.94
N ILE A 332 -0.72 3.45 29.96
CA ILE A 332 -0.19 4.61 29.25
C ILE A 332 0.73 4.14 28.11
N VAL A 333 0.50 4.66 26.90
CA VAL A 333 1.26 4.27 25.71
C VAL A 333 2.07 5.45 25.21
N TRP A 334 3.39 5.25 25.05
CA TRP A 334 4.25 6.20 24.35
C TRP A 334 4.48 5.75 22.91
N PRO A 335 4.65 6.68 21.95
CA PRO A 335 4.81 6.31 20.55
C PRO A 335 6.14 5.65 20.24
N GLU A 336 6.24 5.16 18.99
CA GLU A 336 7.43 4.50 18.46
C GLU A 336 8.70 5.34 18.69
N THR A 337 9.64 4.73 19.40
CA THR A 337 10.97 5.29 19.62
C THR A 337 10.98 6.69 20.26
N MET A 338 9.99 7.03 21.08
CA MET A 338 9.95 8.33 21.78
C MET A 338 10.73 8.33 23.09
N TYR A 339 11.10 7.18 23.63
CA TYR A 339 12.17 7.10 24.61
C TYR A 339 13.51 6.95 23.87
N ARG A 340 14.35 8.00 23.91
CA ARG A 340 15.54 8.10 23.05
C ARG A 340 16.83 7.49 23.61
N TYR A 341 16.86 7.22 24.90
CA TYR A 341 17.99 6.52 25.52
C TYR A 341 17.80 5.02 25.32
N PRO A 342 18.69 4.31 24.59
CA PRO A 342 18.45 2.92 24.22
C PRO A 342 18.48 2.00 25.44
N LEU A 343 17.63 0.97 25.42
CA LEU A 343 17.69 -0.11 26.40
C LEU A 343 18.80 -1.08 25.99
N MET A 344 19.85 -1.17 26.80
CA MET A 344 21.02 -1.98 26.49
C MET A 344 21.11 -3.20 27.40
N THR A 345 21.37 -4.36 26.81
CA THR A 345 21.59 -5.62 27.53
C THR A 345 22.74 -6.38 26.88
N ALA A 346 23.54 -7.07 27.67
CA ALA A 346 24.56 -7.99 27.17
C ALA A 346 24.33 -9.39 27.75
N ASP A 347 24.69 -10.42 26.99
CA ASP A 347 24.72 -11.77 27.51
C ASP A 347 25.62 -11.83 28.76
N THR A 348 25.08 -12.44 29.79
CA THR A 348 25.75 -12.65 31.08
C THR A 348 26.97 -13.57 30.98
N SER A 349 27.05 -14.41 29.94
CA SER A 349 28.21 -15.28 29.69
C SER A 349 29.47 -14.51 29.26
N LEU A 350 29.32 -13.31 28.69
CA LEU A 350 30.41 -12.54 28.09
C LEU A 350 31.23 -11.80 29.15
N THR A 351 32.54 -12.00 29.09
CA THR A 351 33.54 -11.22 29.83
C THR A 351 33.60 -9.77 29.33
N GLU A 352 34.17 -8.88 30.15
CA GLU A 352 34.35 -7.47 29.79
C GLU A 352 35.19 -7.29 28.51
N ASP A 353 36.26 -8.08 28.35
CA ASP A 353 37.12 -8.07 27.16
C ASP A 353 36.37 -8.53 25.91
N GLU A 354 35.51 -9.55 26.03
CA GLU A 354 34.67 -10.02 24.92
C GLU A 354 33.64 -8.96 24.53
N ARG A 355 33.01 -8.30 25.50
CA ARG A 355 32.06 -7.21 25.23
C ARG A 355 32.74 -6.06 24.49
N LEU A 356 33.92 -5.66 24.93
CA LEU A 356 34.69 -4.60 24.28
C LEU A 356 35.16 -5.01 22.87
N ARG A 357 35.48 -6.28 22.67
CA ARG A 357 35.86 -6.80 21.35
C ARG A 357 34.69 -6.78 20.36
N LEU A 358 33.50 -7.21 20.79
CA LEU A 358 32.31 -7.31 19.95
C LEU A 358 31.65 -5.94 19.72
N ALA A 359 31.71 -5.03 20.70
CA ALA A 359 31.16 -3.68 20.64
C ALA A 359 32.18 -2.62 21.08
N PRO A 360 33.26 -2.37 20.30
CA PRO A 360 34.39 -1.51 20.71
C PRO A 360 34.03 -0.03 20.91
N MET A 361 32.88 0.39 20.41
CA MET A 361 32.38 1.77 20.54
C MET A 361 31.47 1.95 21.77
N VAL A 362 31.17 0.88 22.52
CA VAL A 362 30.30 0.91 23.71
C VAL A 362 31.16 0.60 24.94
N PRO A 363 31.34 1.56 25.86
CA PRO A 363 32.02 1.31 27.14
C PRO A 363 31.39 0.14 27.90
N ALA A 364 32.21 -0.70 28.55
CA ALA A 364 31.73 -1.93 29.17
C ALA A 364 30.73 -1.72 30.31
N ASP A 365 30.90 -0.64 31.06
CA ASP A 365 30.02 -0.20 32.15
C ASP A 365 28.60 0.11 31.65
N ARG A 366 28.46 0.59 30.41
CA ARG A 366 27.15 0.90 29.81
C ARG A 366 26.24 -0.31 29.66
N TRP A 367 26.79 -1.52 29.54
CA TRP A 367 25.98 -2.75 29.48
C TRP A 367 25.32 -3.11 30.80
N ASN A 368 25.79 -2.54 31.91
CA ASN A 368 25.26 -2.75 33.25
C ASN A 368 24.52 -1.49 33.78
N ASP A 369 24.33 -0.47 32.94
CA ASP A 369 23.66 0.78 33.30
C ASP A 369 22.15 0.53 33.54
N LYS A 370 21.74 0.68 34.80
CA LYS A 370 20.35 0.50 35.23
C LYS A 370 19.50 1.76 35.12
N THR A 371 20.07 2.89 34.71
CA THR A 371 19.36 4.18 34.66
C THR A 371 18.11 4.09 33.80
N VAL A 372 18.18 3.44 32.63
CA VAL A 372 17.01 3.30 31.75
C VAL A 372 15.94 2.40 32.36
N PRO A 373 16.22 1.14 32.76
CA PRO A 373 15.25 0.31 33.47
C PRO A 373 14.61 0.98 34.68
N GLU A 374 15.42 1.56 35.58
CA GLU A 374 14.93 2.20 36.81
C GLU A 374 14.05 3.42 36.50
N MET A 375 14.38 4.17 35.45
CA MET A 375 13.54 5.28 35.00
C MET A 375 12.19 4.80 34.47
N LEU A 376 12.16 3.76 33.63
CA LEU A 376 10.93 3.22 33.07
C LEU A 376 10.02 2.62 34.15
N GLU A 377 10.59 1.85 35.08
CA GLU A 377 9.87 1.30 36.23
C GLU A 377 9.37 2.41 37.16
N GLY A 378 10.20 3.43 37.40
CA GLY A 378 9.82 4.61 38.17
C GLY A 378 8.65 5.37 37.56
N LEU A 379 8.61 5.54 36.23
CA LEU A 379 7.49 6.18 35.53
C LEU A 379 6.19 5.39 35.71
N SER A 380 6.25 4.05 35.61
CA SER A 380 5.07 3.19 35.75
C SER A 380 4.56 3.22 37.18
N SER A 381 5.45 3.05 38.16
CA SER A 381 5.10 3.07 39.57
C SER A 381 4.54 4.43 40.03
N GLN A 382 5.13 5.55 39.57
CA GLN A 382 4.67 6.90 39.93
C GLN A 382 3.34 7.28 39.28
N SER A 383 3.08 6.81 38.05
CA SER A 383 1.80 7.04 37.38
C SER A 383 0.69 6.12 37.89
N GLY A 384 1.04 5.01 38.52
CA GLY A 384 0.09 3.99 38.98
C GLY A 384 -0.51 3.17 37.83
N ALA A 385 0.11 3.20 36.64
CA ALA A 385 -0.40 2.60 35.41
C ALA A 385 0.65 1.72 34.75
N ALA A 386 0.23 0.68 34.03
CA ALA A 386 1.13 -0.02 33.13
C ALA A 386 1.60 0.90 32.00
N LEU A 387 2.80 0.63 31.48
CA LEU A 387 3.38 1.39 30.37
C LEU A 387 3.71 0.49 29.19
N VAL A 388 3.44 0.96 27.98
CA VAL A 388 3.98 0.39 26.73
C VAL A 388 4.75 1.52 26.02
N ILE A 389 6.07 1.43 26.04
CA ILE A 389 6.97 2.51 25.58
C ILE A 389 7.80 2.09 24.39
N GLY A 390 7.73 2.88 23.31
CA GLY A 390 8.59 2.72 22.15
C GLY A 390 10.02 3.21 22.41
N ILE A 391 11.00 2.34 22.19
CA ILE A 391 12.42 2.57 22.50
C ILE A 391 13.33 1.87 21.48
N ASP A 392 14.57 2.34 21.32
CA ASP A 392 15.60 1.55 20.63
C ASP A 392 16.21 0.54 21.61
N SER A 393 16.35 -0.73 21.23
CA SER A 393 17.10 -1.72 22.03
C SER A 393 18.44 -2.06 21.39
N ARG A 394 19.44 -2.32 22.23
CA ARG A 394 20.76 -2.84 21.83
C ARG A 394 21.07 -4.09 22.66
N ARG A 395 21.22 -5.23 21.99
CA ARG A 395 21.50 -6.50 22.67
C ARG A 395 22.82 -7.08 22.17
N LEU A 396 23.73 -7.39 23.07
CA LEU A 396 25.00 -8.00 22.73
C LEU A 396 24.95 -9.49 23.07
N ASP A 397 25.15 -10.35 22.07
CA ASP A 397 25.31 -11.79 22.25
C ASP A 397 26.75 -12.22 21.90
N GLU A 398 27.00 -13.54 21.88
CA GLU A 398 28.32 -14.11 21.57
C GLU A 398 28.81 -13.80 20.14
N GLU A 399 27.93 -13.40 19.22
CA GLU A 399 28.25 -13.15 17.82
C GLU A 399 28.45 -11.66 17.53
N ARG A 400 27.50 -10.81 17.92
CA ARG A 400 27.49 -9.37 17.58
C ARG A 400 26.55 -8.54 18.45
N MET A 401 26.59 -7.23 18.23
CA MET A 401 25.56 -6.33 18.76
C MET A 401 24.37 -6.28 17.80
N HIS A 402 23.20 -6.61 18.31
CA HIS A 402 21.92 -6.46 17.64
C HIS A 402 21.28 -5.13 17.98
N ALA A 403 20.57 -4.57 17.01
CA ALA A 403 19.87 -3.30 17.14
C ALA A 403 18.40 -3.48 16.77
N TYR A 404 17.49 -3.19 17.70
CA TYR A 404 16.05 -3.35 17.48
C TYR A 404 15.30 -2.04 17.66
N ASN A 405 14.16 -1.95 16.99
CA ASN A 405 13.08 -1.03 17.32
C ASN A 405 12.09 -1.81 18.17
N SER A 406 11.87 -1.38 19.41
CA SER A 406 11.25 -2.20 20.44
C SER A 406 10.14 -1.46 21.18
N ALA A 407 9.21 -2.21 21.75
CA ALA A 407 8.26 -1.76 22.73
C ALA A 407 8.54 -2.46 24.07
N VAL A 408 8.82 -1.69 25.12
CA VAL A 408 9.01 -2.22 26.47
C VAL A 408 7.68 -2.14 27.21
N CYS A 409 7.27 -3.26 27.81
CA CYS A 409 6.03 -3.36 28.57
C CYS A 409 6.36 -3.43 30.06
N ILE A 410 5.82 -2.49 30.83
CA ILE A 410 6.13 -2.29 32.25
C ILE A 410 4.85 -2.36 33.06
N SER A 411 4.88 -3.11 34.16
CA SER A 411 3.83 -3.17 35.18
C SER A 411 4.21 -2.24 36.35
N PRO A 412 3.25 -1.52 36.94
CA PRO A 412 3.53 -0.59 38.04
C PRO A 412 3.99 -1.29 39.32
N LEU A 413 3.67 -2.58 39.47
CA LEU A 413 4.02 -3.41 40.63
C LEU A 413 5.15 -4.40 40.35
N GLU A 414 5.23 -4.91 39.12
CA GLU A 414 6.13 -6.02 38.78
C GLU A 414 7.35 -5.57 37.95
N GLY A 415 7.44 -4.29 37.59
CA GLY A 415 8.54 -3.73 36.79
C GLY A 415 8.45 -4.15 35.32
N ILE A 416 9.60 -4.25 34.64
CA ILE A 416 9.64 -4.64 33.22
C ILE A 416 9.18 -6.10 33.05
N LYS A 417 8.08 -6.29 32.31
CA LYS A 417 7.49 -7.61 32.04
C LYS A 417 8.03 -8.26 30.79
N GLY A 418 8.50 -7.46 29.83
CA GLY A 418 9.13 -7.95 28.62
C GLY A 418 9.28 -6.88 27.56
N ILE A 419 9.82 -7.31 26.42
CA ILE A 419 10.18 -6.45 25.30
C ILE A 419 9.68 -7.11 24.03
N TYR A 420 8.90 -6.38 23.25
CA TYR A 420 8.55 -6.74 21.89
C TYR A 420 9.54 -6.07 20.93
N ASP A 421 10.15 -6.83 20.03
CA ASP A 421 10.98 -6.29 18.94
C ASP A 421 10.20 -6.35 17.63
N LYS A 422 10.26 -5.28 16.84
CA LYS A 422 9.54 -5.15 15.58
C LYS A 422 9.85 -6.31 14.63
N ASN A 423 8.84 -7.05 14.21
CA ASN A 423 8.98 -8.22 13.33
C ASN A 423 9.05 -7.80 11.86
N HIS A 424 8.16 -6.89 11.43
CA HIS A 424 8.07 -6.44 10.04
C HIS A 424 8.71 -5.06 9.86
N ARG A 425 9.96 -5.08 9.37
CA ARG A 425 10.77 -3.88 9.14
C ARG A 425 10.42 -3.18 7.83
N VAL A 426 10.54 -1.87 7.82
CA VAL A 426 10.34 -1.03 6.62
C VAL A 426 11.53 -1.17 5.68
N VAL A 427 11.26 -1.56 4.44
CA VAL A 427 12.27 -1.66 3.38
C VAL A 427 12.92 -0.30 3.10
N PHE A 428 14.25 -0.26 3.01
CA PHE A 428 15.09 0.94 2.82
C PHE A 428 15.06 1.97 3.96
N GLY A 429 14.10 1.88 4.89
CA GLY A 429 14.08 2.70 6.11
C GLY A 429 14.80 2.02 7.26
N GLU A 430 14.53 0.73 7.47
CA GLU A 430 15.02 -0.04 8.62
C GLU A 430 15.97 -1.17 8.21
N TYR A 431 15.95 -1.60 6.95
CA TYR A 431 16.93 -2.55 6.41
C TYR A 431 17.05 -2.43 4.89
N ILE A 432 18.14 -2.95 4.32
CA ILE A 432 18.35 -3.01 2.87
C ILE A 432 18.16 -4.46 2.40
N PRO A 433 17.21 -4.76 1.51
CA PRO A 433 17.06 -6.09 0.94
C PRO A 433 18.31 -6.52 0.20
N PHE A 434 18.68 -7.80 0.32
CA PHE A 434 19.86 -8.38 -0.35
C PHE A 434 21.17 -7.63 -0.06
N GLN A 435 21.30 -7.07 1.15
CA GLN A 435 22.50 -6.29 1.51
C GLN A 435 23.77 -7.14 1.45
N ASP A 436 23.71 -8.43 1.76
CA ASP A 436 24.88 -9.32 1.72
C ASP A 436 25.37 -9.50 0.28
N GLU A 437 24.45 -9.51 -0.70
CA GLU A 437 24.76 -9.60 -2.12
C GLU A 437 25.13 -8.26 -2.75
N LEU A 438 24.48 -7.17 -2.31
CA LEU A 438 24.63 -5.82 -2.86
C LEU A 438 25.81 -5.05 -2.26
N LEU A 439 26.07 -5.24 -0.96
CA LEU A 439 27.10 -4.55 -0.18
C LEU A 439 28.23 -5.54 0.14
N LYS A 440 28.96 -5.99 -0.89
CA LYS A 440 30.13 -6.86 -0.68
C LYS A 440 31.28 -6.07 -0.03
N GLY A 441 31.89 -6.63 1.03
CA GLY A 441 33.13 -6.11 1.64
C GLY A 441 32.92 -5.14 2.82
N ASN A 442 33.83 -4.18 2.99
CA ASN A 442 33.96 -3.31 4.17
C ASN A 442 32.80 -2.31 4.43
N MET A 443 31.67 -2.42 3.71
CA MET A 443 30.49 -1.57 3.91
C MET A 443 29.43 -2.21 4.83
N VAL A 444 29.61 -3.48 5.20
CA VAL A 444 28.81 -4.15 6.24
C VAL A 444 29.48 -3.87 7.59
N SER A 445 28.71 -3.30 8.52
CA SER A 445 29.19 -3.06 9.89
C SER A 445 29.54 -4.40 10.56
N PRO A 446 30.80 -4.65 10.95
CA PRO A 446 31.17 -5.88 11.63
C PRO A 446 30.53 -5.99 13.01
N THR A 447 30.19 -4.84 13.62
CA THR A 447 29.59 -4.74 14.96
C THR A 447 28.10 -5.02 14.95
N THR A 448 27.38 -4.65 13.89
CA THR A 448 25.91 -4.79 13.78
C THR A 448 25.46 -5.73 12.67
N GLY A 449 26.39 -6.42 11.99
CA GLY A 449 26.07 -7.37 10.93
C GLY A 449 25.49 -6.76 9.64
N GLY A 450 25.43 -5.42 9.51
CA GLY A 450 24.82 -4.76 8.35
C GLY A 450 24.39 -3.31 8.59
N MET A 451 23.72 -2.71 7.59
CA MET A 451 23.07 -1.41 7.72
C MET A 451 21.60 -1.61 8.11
N GLY A 452 21.16 -0.95 9.18
CA GLY A 452 19.77 -0.98 9.65
C GLY A 452 19.60 -1.62 11.03
N ILE A 453 18.38 -2.10 11.29
CA ILE A 453 17.98 -2.80 12.51
C ILE A 453 17.62 -4.26 12.22
N ASP A 454 17.74 -5.09 13.23
CA ASP A 454 17.35 -6.50 13.27
C ASP A 454 15.83 -6.66 13.40
N ALA A 455 15.32 -7.80 12.93
CA ALA A 455 13.90 -8.16 13.11
C ALA A 455 13.72 -8.94 14.40
N GLY A 456 12.62 -8.70 15.09
CA GLY A 456 12.06 -9.64 16.03
C GLY A 456 11.60 -10.93 15.32
N ILE A 457 11.37 -11.99 16.11
CA ILE A 457 11.06 -13.32 15.60
C ILE A 457 9.75 -13.91 16.14
N GLU A 458 9.22 -13.38 17.25
CA GLU A 458 8.05 -13.93 17.93
C GLU A 458 7.05 -12.82 18.28
N PRO A 459 5.73 -13.12 18.33
CA PRO A 459 4.77 -12.24 18.96
C PRO A 459 5.06 -12.10 20.45
N PHE A 460 4.65 -10.98 21.04
CA PHE A 460 4.74 -10.77 22.48
C PHE A 460 3.37 -10.36 23.02
N PHE A 461 2.96 -10.98 24.14
CA PHE A 461 1.70 -10.70 24.81
C PHE A 461 2.00 -10.13 26.20
N PHE A 462 1.51 -8.93 26.46
CA PHE A 462 1.65 -8.25 27.74
C PHE A 462 0.35 -8.38 28.53
N ALA A 463 0.39 -9.18 29.61
CA ALA A 463 -0.71 -9.25 30.56
C ALA A 463 -0.58 -8.15 31.62
N HIS A 464 -1.66 -7.40 31.84
CA HIS A 464 -1.81 -6.47 32.95
C HIS A 464 -3.24 -6.53 33.47
N ASP A 465 -3.38 -6.81 34.77
CA ASP A 465 -4.64 -7.19 35.41
C ASP A 465 -5.32 -8.34 34.65
N GLU A 466 -6.57 -8.19 34.22
CA GLU A 466 -7.29 -9.20 33.44
C GLU A 466 -7.08 -9.11 31.92
N TRP A 467 -6.34 -8.12 31.41
CA TRP A 467 -6.25 -7.85 29.97
C TRP A 467 -4.91 -8.26 29.37
N ASN A 468 -4.94 -8.75 28.13
CA ASN A 468 -3.75 -9.03 27.33
C ASN A 468 -3.64 -8.04 26.16
N PHE A 469 -2.47 -7.40 26.09
CA PHE A 469 -2.12 -6.46 25.03
C PHE A 469 -1.13 -7.09 24.05
N ALA A 470 -1.29 -6.80 22.76
CA ALA A 470 -0.31 -7.18 21.74
C ALA A 470 0.28 -5.92 21.10
N PRO A 471 1.56 -5.59 21.40
CA PRO A 471 2.23 -4.47 20.76
C PRO A 471 2.43 -4.69 19.25
N LEU A 472 2.25 -3.61 18.50
CA LEU A 472 2.55 -3.49 17.07
C LEU A 472 3.33 -2.20 16.88
N ILE A 473 4.39 -2.21 16.09
CA ILE A 473 5.22 -1.03 15.88
C ILE A 473 5.04 -0.51 14.46
N CYS A 474 4.58 0.74 14.34
CA CYS A 474 4.49 1.48 13.09
C CYS A 474 3.65 0.72 12.06
N TYR A 475 4.24 0.54 10.88
CA TYR A 475 3.68 -0.08 9.68
C TYR A 475 3.18 -1.53 9.85
N GLU A 476 3.47 -2.20 10.98
CA GLU A 476 3.00 -3.55 11.27
C GLU A 476 1.47 -3.67 11.29
N ASP A 477 0.77 -2.61 11.70
CA ASP A 477 -0.70 -2.58 11.67
C ASP A 477 -1.29 -2.48 10.25
N THR A 478 -0.43 -2.36 9.24
CA THR A 478 -0.86 -2.38 7.84
C THR A 478 -0.73 -3.76 7.20
N VAL A 479 -0.06 -4.70 7.88
CA VAL A 479 0.20 -6.06 7.39
C VAL A 479 -0.87 -7.04 7.92
N PRO A 480 -1.84 -7.47 7.10
CA PRO A 480 -2.98 -8.25 7.57
C PRO A 480 -2.59 -9.58 8.21
N THR A 481 -1.65 -10.30 7.60
CA THR A 481 -1.21 -11.62 8.08
C THR A 481 -0.48 -11.54 9.40
N LEU A 482 0.38 -10.53 9.60
CA LEU A 482 1.12 -10.36 10.84
C LEU A 482 0.15 -10.17 12.02
N VAL A 483 -0.80 -9.25 11.88
CA VAL A 483 -1.78 -8.96 12.95
C VAL A 483 -2.71 -10.15 13.18
N ARG A 484 -3.16 -10.83 12.13
CA ARG A 484 -3.95 -12.07 12.25
C ARG A 484 -3.18 -13.12 13.03
N ASP A 485 -1.92 -13.37 12.66
CA ASP A 485 -1.10 -14.41 13.25
C ASP A 485 -0.79 -14.08 14.73
N PHE A 486 -0.61 -12.80 15.08
CA PHE A 486 -0.45 -12.36 16.47
C PHE A 486 -1.69 -12.68 17.31
N VAL A 487 -2.88 -12.25 16.87
CA VAL A 487 -4.12 -12.49 17.60
C VAL A 487 -4.42 -13.98 17.69
N LYS A 488 -4.18 -14.73 16.61
CA LYS A 488 -4.38 -16.17 16.59
C LYS A 488 -3.42 -16.90 17.53
N THR A 489 -2.13 -16.57 17.53
CA THR A 489 -1.17 -17.15 18.48
C THR A 489 -1.57 -16.88 19.92
N GLY A 490 -2.09 -15.69 20.23
CA GLY A 490 -2.62 -15.40 21.57
C GLY A 490 -3.76 -16.34 21.96
N ILE A 491 -4.71 -16.61 21.05
CA ILE A 491 -5.77 -17.59 21.28
C ILE A 491 -5.20 -19.00 21.49
N ASP A 492 -4.27 -19.43 20.63
CA ASP A 492 -3.67 -20.76 20.68
C ASP A 492 -2.81 -20.98 21.95
N GLU A 493 -2.24 -19.91 22.53
CA GLU A 493 -1.48 -19.92 23.78
C GLU A 493 -2.32 -19.65 25.05
N GLU A 494 -3.65 -19.63 24.95
CA GLU A 494 -4.56 -19.30 26.06
C GLU A 494 -4.33 -17.89 26.65
N LYS A 495 -3.84 -16.96 25.83
CA LYS A 495 -3.63 -15.53 26.11
C LYS A 495 -4.36 -14.67 25.06
N PRO A 496 -5.70 -14.74 24.98
CA PRO A 496 -6.45 -14.04 23.95
C PRO A 496 -6.15 -12.54 23.99
N VAL A 497 -5.86 -11.94 22.84
CA VAL A 497 -5.52 -10.52 22.74
C VAL A 497 -6.80 -9.68 22.89
N ASP A 498 -6.89 -8.95 23.99
CA ASP A 498 -8.01 -8.04 24.27
C ASP A 498 -7.85 -6.71 23.53
N CYS A 499 -6.61 -6.24 23.36
CA CYS A 499 -6.32 -4.97 22.72
C CYS A 499 -4.99 -4.98 21.95
N LEU A 500 -5.03 -4.54 20.69
CA LEU A 500 -3.83 -4.25 19.91
C LEU A 500 -3.27 -2.88 20.33
N VAL A 501 -1.97 -2.78 20.58
CA VAL A 501 -1.31 -1.52 20.95
C VAL A 501 -0.37 -1.12 19.84
N ASN A 502 -0.78 -0.16 19.00
CA ASN A 502 0.07 0.34 17.92
C ASN A 502 0.88 1.56 18.40
N LEU A 503 2.21 1.42 18.39
CA LEU A 503 3.15 2.50 18.66
C LEU A 503 3.69 2.99 17.32
N THR A 504 3.46 4.26 16.95
CA THR A 504 3.85 4.74 15.61
C THR A 504 4.56 6.10 15.64
N ASN A 505 5.46 6.33 14.68
CA ASN A 505 6.00 7.65 14.40
C ASN A 505 5.84 8.01 12.92
N ASP A 506 4.73 8.68 12.57
CA ASP A 506 4.50 9.17 11.20
C ASP A 506 5.18 10.54 10.93
N GLY A 507 6.11 10.97 11.78
CA GLY A 507 6.85 12.23 11.64
C GLY A 507 7.73 12.34 10.41
N TRP A 508 7.94 11.22 9.72
CA TRP A 508 8.61 11.16 8.42
C TRP A 508 7.80 11.87 7.32
N PHE A 509 6.47 11.86 7.42
CA PHE A 509 5.59 12.39 6.38
C PHE A 509 4.74 13.55 6.92
N HIS A 510 5.36 14.35 7.79
CA HIS A 510 4.78 15.51 8.47
C HIS A 510 3.95 16.38 7.51
N GLY A 511 2.69 16.64 7.84
CA GLY A 511 1.77 17.51 7.10
C GLY A 511 1.14 16.88 5.86
N SER A 512 1.35 15.58 5.62
CA SER A 512 0.85 14.89 4.44
C SER A 512 -0.47 14.16 4.68
N SER A 513 -0.94 13.50 3.62
CA SER A 513 -2.12 12.62 3.61
C SER A 513 -1.78 11.15 3.88
N GLU A 514 -0.50 10.85 4.07
CA GLU A 514 -0.06 9.52 4.48
C GLU A 514 -0.54 9.20 5.89
N LEU A 515 -0.47 10.17 6.82
CA LEU A 515 -0.93 10.04 8.21
C LEU A 515 -2.38 9.54 8.27
N ASP A 516 -3.23 10.12 7.41
CA ASP A 516 -4.63 9.75 7.24
C ASP A 516 -4.77 8.32 6.67
N GLN A 517 -3.98 7.97 5.65
CA GLN A 517 -4.05 6.66 4.98
C GLN A 517 -3.51 5.52 5.87
N HIS A 518 -2.51 5.79 6.72
CA HIS A 518 -1.99 4.83 7.69
C HIS A 518 -3.10 4.42 8.67
N LEU A 519 -3.75 5.40 9.29
CA LEU A 519 -4.89 5.20 10.19
C LEU A 519 -6.04 4.45 9.51
N ILE A 520 -6.39 4.83 8.27
CA ILE A 520 -7.45 4.15 7.51
C ILE A 520 -7.14 2.66 7.32
N THR A 521 -5.87 2.33 7.09
CA THR A 521 -5.44 0.95 6.82
C THR A 521 -5.49 0.10 8.10
N SER A 522 -5.11 0.65 9.25
CA SER A 522 -5.11 -0.07 10.52
C SER A 522 -6.52 -0.43 11.02
N ALA A 523 -7.53 0.40 10.69
CA ALA A 523 -8.92 0.12 11.05
C ALA A 523 -9.45 -1.22 10.51
N PHE A 524 -8.94 -1.68 9.35
CA PHE A 524 -9.32 -2.98 8.81
C PHE A 524 -8.82 -4.15 9.66
N ARG A 525 -7.67 -4.02 10.32
CA ARG A 525 -7.15 -5.07 11.20
C ARG A 525 -8.10 -5.36 12.35
N CYS A 526 -8.72 -4.31 12.88
CA CYS A 526 -9.66 -4.41 14.00
C CYS A 526 -10.91 -5.19 13.59
N VAL A 527 -11.42 -4.97 12.37
CA VAL A 527 -12.54 -5.75 11.82
C VAL A 527 -12.15 -7.19 11.52
N GLU A 528 -11.00 -7.37 10.87
CA GLU A 528 -10.47 -8.68 10.47
C GLU A 528 -10.23 -9.61 11.65
N THR A 529 -9.82 -9.08 12.80
CA THR A 529 -9.50 -9.87 14.00
C THR A 529 -10.58 -9.82 15.07
N ARG A 530 -11.53 -8.88 14.97
CA ARG A 530 -12.47 -8.53 16.04
C ARG A 530 -11.81 -8.05 17.33
N THR A 531 -10.60 -7.50 17.22
CA THR A 531 -9.85 -6.96 18.34
C THR A 531 -9.76 -5.43 18.23
N PRO A 532 -10.15 -4.65 19.25
CA PRO A 532 -9.95 -3.20 19.25
C PRO A 532 -8.46 -2.84 19.28
N MET A 533 -8.13 -1.63 18.83
CA MET A 533 -6.77 -1.12 18.77
C MET A 533 -6.67 0.25 19.44
N VAL A 534 -5.61 0.45 20.21
CA VAL A 534 -5.18 1.77 20.65
C VAL A 534 -3.94 2.16 19.86
N ARG A 535 -3.93 3.36 19.30
CA ARG A 535 -2.84 3.84 18.44
C ARG A 535 -2.25 5.10 19.04
N ALA A 536 -1.03 4.99 19.56
CA ALA A 536 -0.24 6.12 20.07
C ALA A 536 0.80 6.54 19.04
N VAL A 537 0.67 7.76 18.55
CA VAL A 537 1.52 8.30 17.48
C VAL A 537 2.29 9.51 17.99
N ASN A 538 3.54 9.66 17.58
CA ASN A 538 4.29 10.90 17.79
C ASN A 538 3.69 11.98 16.86
N THR A 539 4.25 12.19 15.69
CA THR A 539 3.61 13.08 14.72
C THR A 539 2.58 12.27 13.94
N GLY A 540 1.29 12.48 14.18
CA GLY A 540 0.22 11.77 13.46
C GLY A 540 -1.12 11.88 14.19
N ILE A 541 -1.93 10.82 14.14
CA ILE A 541 -3.27 10.76 14.73
C ILE A 541 -3.31 9.65 15.76
N SER A 542 -3.30 10.00 17.05
CA SER A 542 -3.56 9.04 18.14
C SER A 542 -5.05 8.85 18.35
N VAL A 543 -5.50 7.60 18.51
CA VAL A 543 -6.92 7.26 18.58
C VAL A 543 -7.17 5.84 19.12
N VAL A 544 -8.40 5.60 19.58
CA VAL A 544 -8.93 4.25 19.82
C VAL A 544 -9.83 3.82 18.65
N ILE A 545 -9.57 2.63 18.11
CA ILE A 545 -10.35 2.01 17.04
C ILE A 545 -11.06 0.79 17.62
N ASP A 546 -12.36 0.68 17.43
CA ASP A 546 -13.10 -0.50 17.90
C ASP A 546 -13.01 -1.70 16.94
N SER A 547 -13.48 -2.86 17.39
CA SER A 547 -13.52 -4.11 16.60
C SER A 547 -14.49 -4.08 15.41
N GLN A 548 -15.30 -3.02 15.27
CA GLN A 548 -16.16 -2.78 14.10
C GLN A 548 -15.46 -1.93 13.03
N GLY A 549 -14.25 -1.42 13.32
CA GLY A 549 -13.49 -0.54 12.45
C GLY A 549 -13.88 0.93 12.58
N VAL A 550 -14.61 1.29 13.65
CA VAL A 550 -14.96 2.68 13.94
C VAL A 550 -13.77 3.34 14.63
N ILE A 551 -13.26 4.40 13.99
CA ILE A 551 -12.28 5.32 14.56
C ILE A 551 -13.04 6.23 15.54
N ARG A 552 -12.82 6.07 16.85
CA ARG A 552 -13.55 6.83 17.87
C ARG A 552 -13.09 8.28 17.88
N SER A 553 -13.94 9.15 17.35
CA SER A 553 -13.62 10.56 17.17
C SER A 553 -13.84 11.44 18.40
N GLU A 554 -14.54 10.93 19.42
CA GLU A 554 -14.92 11.66 20.64
C GLU A 554 -14.46 10.86 21.87
N PRO A 555 -13.17 10.96 22.25
CA PRO A 555 -12.66 10.31 23.45
C PRO A 555 -13.15 11.02 24.71
N GLU A 556 -13.02 10.37 25.88
CA GLU A 556 -13.39 10.99 27.17
C GLU A 556 -12.61 12.28 27.44
N VAL A 557 -11.33 12.28 27.09
CA VAL A 557 -10.44 13.44 27.21
C VAL A 557 -9.60 13.53 25.94
N PHE A 558 -9.61 14.71 25.34
CA PHE A 558 -8.59 15.07 24.35
C PHE A 558 -8.06 16.47 24.66
N GLN A 559 -6.76 16.54 24.94
CA GLN A 559 -6.08 17.74 25.40
C GLN A 559 -4.86 17.99 24.52
N THR A 560 -4.76 19.19 23.95
CA THR A 560 -3.58 19.63 23.21
C THR A 560 -2.76 20.60 24.04
N VAL A 561 -1.45 20.53 23.88
CA VAL A 561 -0.47 21.33 24.59
C VAL A 561 0.43 22.06 23.60
N GLU A 562 0.52 23.38 23.76
CA GLU A 562 1.45 24.23 23.04
C GLU A 562 2.44 24.86 24.03
N LEU A 563 3.72 24.85 23.66
CA LEU A 563 4.78 25.52 24.42
C LEU A 563 5.17 26.79 23.66
N GLU A 564 4.72 27.95 24.12
CA GLU A 564 5.07 29.26 23.55
C GLU A 564 5.71 30.14 24.60
N ASN A 565 6.89 30.71 24.34
CA ASN A 565 7.54 31.71 25.20
C ASN A 565 7.68 31.33 26.69
N ARG A 566 7.86 30.03 27.00
CA ARG A 566 7.89 29.44 28.36
C ARG A 566 6.53 29.41 29.07
N GLU A 567 5.46 29.74 28.40
CA GLU A 567 4.09 29.48 28.84
C GLU A 567 3.59 28.18 28.21
N THR A 568 2.92 27.37 29.03
CA THR A 568 2.27 26.14 28.57
C THR A 568 0.80 26.44 28.38
N LYS A 569 0.36 26.45 27.12
CA LYS A 569 -1.05 26.62 26.79
C LYS A 569 -1.67 25.26 26.58
N THR A 570 -2.75 25.02 27.30
CA THR A 570 -3.54 23.78 27.23
C THR A 570 -4.91 24.09 26.65
N GLU A 571 -5.36 23.29 25.69
CA GLU A 571 -6.71 23.37 25.14
C GLU A 571 -7.39 22.00 25.22
N MET A 572 -8.64 22.00 25.66
CA MET A 572 -9.50 20.81 25.70
C MET A 572 -10.38 20.79 24.45
N HIS A 573 -10.51 19.62 23.85
CA HIS A 573 -11.29 19.40 22.64
C HIS A 573 -12.29 18.27 22.87
N ALA A 574 -13.52 18.44 22.39
CA ALA A 574 -14.54 17.40 22.47
C ALA A 574 -14.31 16.26 21.46
N SER A 575 -13.51 16.52 20.42
CA SER A 575 -13.27 15.56 19.33
C SER A 575 -11.84 15.66 18.83
N ILE A 576 -11.30 14.55 18.34
CA ILE A 576 -10.06 14.51 17.56
C ILE A 576 -10.24 14.99 16.11
N ILE A 577 -11.45 15.41 15.72
CA ILE A 577 -11.71 16.10 14.46
C ILE A 577 -11.77 17.59 14.74
N ASP A 578 -10.93 18.37 14.06
CA ASP A 578 -10.96 19.82 14.13
C ASP A 578 -12.27 20.33 13.52
N PRO A 579 -13.15 21.00 14.30
CA PRO A 579 -14.43 21.49 13.82
C PRO A 579 -14.31 22.58 12.74
N LYS A 580 -13.15 23.25 12.63
CA LYS A 580 -12.90 24.30 11.63
C LYS A 580 -12.56 23.72 10.26
N THR A 581 -11.73 22.67 10.25
CA THR A 581 -11.22 22.07 9.00
C THR A 581 -11.96 20.80 8.59
N GLY A 582 -12.66 20.14 9.53
CA GLY A 582 -13.23 18.81 9.32
C GLY A 582 -12.17 17.71 9.16
N SER A 583 -10.91 18.02 9.48
CA SER A 583 -9.78 17.10 9.40
C SER A 583 -9.36 16.65 10.80
N TRP A 584 -8.63 15.54 10.89
CA TRP A 584 -8.11 15.07 12.17
C TRP A 584 -7.14 16.09 12.78
N PHE A 585 -7.16 16.23 14.10
CA PHE A 585 -6.04 16.78 14.84
C PHE A 585 -4.84 15.86 14.64
N LYS A 586 -4.04 16.23 13.66
CA LYS A 586 -2.78 15.61 13.37
C LYS A 586 -1.68 16.54 13.86
N GLN A 587 -0.60 15.96 14.40
CA GLN A 587 0.63 16.73 14.67
C GLN A 587 0.48 17.78 15.77
N VAL A 588 -0.14 17.37 16.87
CA VAL A 588 -0.25 18.16 18.11
C VAL A 588 0.61 17.52 19.18
N ASN A 589 1.12 18.28 20.16
CA ASN A 589 1.47 17.65 21.43
C ASN A 589 0.17 17.48 22.22
N GLY A 590 -0.07 16.33 22.82
CA GLY A 590 -1.31 16.13 23.53
C GLY A 590 -1.44 14.78 24.20
N ILE A 591 -2.54 14.64 24.92
CA ILE A 591 -2.97 13.38 25.51
C ILE A 591 -4.39 13.07 25.05
N LEU A 592 -4.64 11.78 24.85
CA LEU A 592 -5.98 11.23 24.61
C LEU A 592 -6.26 10.18 25.68
N ILE A 593 -7.43 10.26 26.30
CA ILE A 593 -7.89 9.25 27.26
C ILE A 593 -9.26 8.76 26.84
N ASP A 594 -9.39 7.45 26.77
CA ASP A 594 -10.65 6.79 26.42
C ASP A 594 -10.68 5.39 27.00
N GLN A 595 -11.86 4.81 27.07
CA GLN A 595 -12.04 3.42 27.46
C GLN A 595 -12.03 2.52 26.23
N VAL A 596 -11.24 1.44 26.28
CA VAL A 596 -11.18 0.47 25.16
C VAL A 596 -12.49 -0.34 25.14
N PRO A 597 -13.24 -0.34 24.02
CA PRO A 597 -14.46 -1.13 23.90
C PRO A 597 -14.12 -2.58 23.51
N LEU A 598 -14.02 -3.47 24.51
CA LEU A 598 -13.69 -4.88 24.27
C LEU A 598 -14.83 -5.62 23.58
N ASP A 599 -14.47 -6.52 22.68
CA ASP A 599 -15.41 -7.34 21.92
C ASP A 599 -15.12 -8.82 22.18
N LYS A 600 -16.14 -9.56 22.62
CA LYS A 600 -16.03 -10.99 22.93
C LYS A 600 -16.16 -11.89 21.71
N ARG A 601 -16.51 -11.34 20.55
CA ARG A 601 -16.73 -12.12 19.34
C ARG A 601 -15.41 -12.52 18.71
N THR A 602 -15.42 -13.67 18.06
CA THR A 602 -14.31 -14.10 17.20
C THR A 602 -14.57 -13.78 15.73
N SER A 603 -13.52 -13.91 14.93
CA SER A 603 -13.50 -13.70 13.50
C SER A 603 -13.18 -15.00 12.76
N PRO A 604 -14.00 -15.43 11.78
CA PRO A 604 -13.64 -16.52 10.87
C PRO A 604 -12.28 -16.32 10.17
N TYR A 605 -11.90 -15.07 9.90
CA TYR A 605 -10.63 -14.72 9.26
C TYR A 605 -9.40 -15.14 10.08
N LEU A 606 -9.50 -15.19 11.42
CA LEU A 606 -8.41 -15.71 12.27
C LEU A 606 -8.06 -17.17 11.96
N TYR A 607 -9.05 -17.98 11.60
CA TYR A 607 -8.88 -19.41 11.39
C TYR A 607 -8.64 -19.80 9.93
N TYR A 608 -9.32 -19.11 9.00
CA TYR A 608 -9.27 -19.45 7.57
C TYR A 608 -8.37 -18.52 6.75
N GLY A 609 -7.98 -17.38 7.31
CA GLY A 609 -7.10 -16.42 6.67
C GLY A 609 -7.58 -15.97 5.29
N ASP A 610 -6.63 -15.81 4.38
CA ASP A 610 -6.84 -15.20 3.06
C ASP A 610 -7.37 -16.17 2.00
N TRP A 611 -8.17 -17.17 2.40
CA TRP A 611 -8.67 -18.23 1.51
C TRP A 611 -9.29 -17.70 0.21
N PHE A 612 -10.07 -16.64 0.30
CA PHE A 612 -10.74 -16.03 -0.84
C PHE A 612 -9.75 -15.35 -1.79
N ALA A 613 -8.77 -14.64 -1.23
CA ALA A 613 -7.73 -13.97 -2.00
C ALA A 613 -6.78 -14.98 -2.66
N MET A 614 -6.49 -16.11 -2.00
CA MET A 614 -5.72 -17.22 -2.56
C MET A 614 -6.43 -17.87 -3.75
N ILE A 615 -7.75 -18.07 -3.70
CA ILE A 615 -8.54 -18.56 -4.86
C ILE A 615 -8.42 -17.58 -6.03
N CYS A 616 -8.52 -16.28 -5.75
CA CYS A 616 -8.36 -15.23 -6.76
C CYS A 616 -6.93 -15.24 -7.37
N LEU A 617 -5.90 -15.45 -6.55
CA LEU A 617 -4.52 -15.60 -7.00
C LEU A 617 -4.35 -16.83 -7.91
N GLY A 618 -5.02 -17.95 -7.61
CA GLY A 618 -5.03 -19.11 -8.49
C GLY A 618 -5.46 -18.77 -9.92
N LEU A 619 -6.53 -17.97 -10.07
CA LEU A 619 -6.96 -17.50 -11.40
C LEU A 619 -5.92 -16.58 -12.06
N VAL A 620 -5.27 -15.70 -11.30
CA VAL A 620 -4.19 -14.83 -11.78
C VAL A 620 -3.06 -15.67 -12.39
N LEU A 621 -2.61 -16.72 -11.69
CA LEU A 621 -1.55 -17.61 -12.16
C LEU A 621 -1.95 -18.38 -13.44
N ILE A 622 -3.15 -18.95 -13.48
CA ILE A 622 -3.67 -19.63 -14.69
C ILE A 622 -3.76 -18.65 -15.87
N SER A 623 -4.22 -17.42 -15.60
CA SER A 623 -4.33 -16.36 -16.60
C SER A 623 -2.98 -15.90 -17.13
N LEU A 624 -1.94 -15.89 -16.28
CA LEU A 624 -0.56 -15.59 -16.70
C LEU A 624 -0.04 -16.62 -17.70
N VAL A 625 -0.18 -17.92 -17.36
CA VAL A 625 0.20 -19.02 -18.26
C VAL A 625 -0.56 -18.91 -19.58
N ALA A 626 -1.87 -18.69 -19.51
CA ALA A 626 -2.70 -18.51 -20.69
C ALA A 626 -2.27 -17.29 -21.52
N ALA A 627 -1.83 -16.18 -20.91
CA ALA A 627 -1.33 -14.99 -21.63
C ALA A 627 -0.03 -15.27 -22.39
N CYS A 628 0.89 -16.03 -21.78
CA CYS A 628 2.20 -16.36 -22.33
C CYS A 628 2.18 -17.48 -23.39
N TRP A 629 1.16 -18.34 -23.38
CA TRP A 629 1.06 -19.43 -24.35
C TRP A 629 0.92 -18.91 -25.80
N PRO A 630 1.64 -19.45 -26.80
CA PRO A 630 1.47 -19.04 -28.19
C PRO A 630 0.05 -19.33 -28.68
N ARG A 631 -0.60 -18.40 -29.38
CA ARG A 631 -1.82 -18.75 -30.13
C ARG A 631 -1.45 -19.85 -31.13
N GLN A 632 -2.17 -20.96 -31.14
CA GLN A 632 -2.16 -21.84 -32.31
C GLN A 632 -2.49 -20.94 -33.51
N LYS A 633 -1.55 -20.83 -34.45
CA LYS A 633 -1.82 -20.16 -35.72
C LYS A 633 -2.96 -20.95 -36.34
N LEU A 634 -4.15 -20.33 -36.41
CA LEU A 634 -5.21 -20.83 -37.27
C LEU A 634 -4.60 -20.88 -38.66
N VAL A 635 -4.27 -22.08 -39.13
CA VAL A 635 -3.84 -22.32 -40.51
C VAL A 635 -5.02 -21.84 -41.37
N PRO A 636 -4.82 -20.89 -42.29
CA PRO A 636 -5.89 -20.51 -43.21
C PRO A 636 -6.37 -21.78 -43.90
N ALA A 637 -7.69 -22.03 -43.90
CA ALA A 637 -8.25 -23.11 -44.69
C ALA A 637 -7.71 -22.99 -46.12
N PRO A 638 -7.22 -24.09 -46.74
CA PRO A 638 -6.72 -24.02 -48.10
C PRO A 638 -7.81 -23.42 -48.98
N VAL A 639 -7.45 -22.36 -49.70
CA VAL A 639 -8.30 -21.79 -50.74
C VAL A 639 -8.66 -22.93 -51.66
N ARG A 640 -9.93 -23.37 -51.65
CA ARG A 640 -10.43 -24.31 -52.66
C ARG A 640 -10.23 -23.61 -54.01
N LYS A 641 -9.33 -24.16 -54.82
CA LYS A 641 -9.11 -23.73 -56.21
C LYS A 641 -10.35 -23.94 -57.05
#